data_AF-A0A9P4PTJ3-F1
#
_entry.id   AF-A0A9P4PTJ3-F1
#
_cell.length_a   1.000
_cell.length_b   1.000
_cell.length_c   1.000
_cell.angle_alpha   90.00
_cell.angle_beta   90.00
_cell.angle_gamma   90.00
#
_symmetry.space_group_name_H-M   'P 1'
#
loop_
_entity.id
_entity.type
_entity.pdbx_description
1 polymer ?
#
loop_
_entity_poly.entity_id
_entity_poly.type
_entity_poly.pdbx_seq_one_letter_code
_entity_poly.pdbx_strand_id
1 'polypeptide(L)'
;MNIPQENVLNTEYIAGWLAHTAKQCGHEVRTPQPKQQQSQKKKGKAKSTPSTKYASSQDSIICVKDFQRMAEAIASSKPRIHVPRALESVFNRAIRARRKVWLWWEANHSGTDSNKRHSHFISVLETAIGILKPLISSESHINTKGVEHVTLNNRFAGLTVEENDPYDGLIVEVKQAQLPNVPSVVIKQDEEELEEEFFFTIELFLNEVEEVRLFIFGEWINYKKSCEGLTRAAILTNTAVDLVRSAEHQFEQMLVRPKKYPAEEFPVWTLPALLFYHGHKVFHEVSPKLFMNPSLSCIPKRYHHNCAQQRYYMSEVYNALKLYRYLLTKKMTNVWTCVTPETLGKPELTWMTYLALEWAQIAYAAIAMGPHFGTDEMMRGIKHMIDKEEVNIWVIFAMQLHIDISTALGYGRDVSMPFNEYKAFVEDTVKMWDGLDKSGRPFPDLNKKRASSSVADLTEDLTQWTSKAIETHSLFALEDVWASHMGSMKDHHEIIGKTLHKRLGMSPWRCGLLKYQLELQLQHSATSIEYKTKDLIMLDMEFMLQRQGPDHLFHGGFPKNLAEACNKLDLACGKSALNHANNRRRGKIVMKKSNLRRFKDPSVLADPVLQRVNTDPESNADAHKWVSVLVSLMCNPEMQRILDRHENLPIGTYETSAFLKSLELQRKPKPLLTEFRYWLLADAIDQQFD
;
A
#
# COMPACT_ATOMS: atom_id res chain seq x y z
N MET A 1 -5.08 1.95 -7.72
CA MET A 1 -4.85 2.98 -6.68
C MET A 1 -5.17 4.33 -7.26
N ASN A 2 -6.38 4.88 -7.12
CA ASN A 2 -6.88 5.59 -8.30
C ASN A 2 -7.95 6.66 -8.10
N ILE A 3 -8.00 7.50 -7.05
CA ILE A 3 -8.90 8.69 -7.14
C ILE A 3 -8.61 9.52 -8.40
N PRO A 4 -7.34 9.78 -8.79
CA PRO A 4 -7.03 10.38 -10.08
C PRO A 4 -7.61 9.60 -11.26
N GLN A 5 -7.33 8.30 -11.36
CA GLN A 5 -7.79 7.49 -12.50
C GLN A 5 -9.32 7.34 -12.50
N GLU A 6 -9.96 7.22 -11.34
CA GLU A 6 -11.39 7.16 -11.15
C GLU A 6 -12.05 8.45 -11.61
N ASN A 7 -11.45 9.60 -11.28
CA ASN A 7 -11.92 10.89 -11.78
C ASN A 7 -11.80 10.97 -13.31
N VAL A 8 -10.65 10.59 -13.88
CA VAL A 8 -10.41 10.57 -15.33
C VAL A 8 -11.44 9.67 -16.02
N LEU A 9 -11.54 8.41 -15.59
CA LEU A 9 -12.47 7.41 -16.14
C LEU A 9 -13.94 7.82 -16.02
N ASN A 10 -14.35 8.36 -14.87
CA ASN A 10 -15.72 8.85 -14.70
C ASN A 10 -15.99 10.01 -15.67
N THR A 11 -15.02 10.90 -15.86
CA THR A 11 -15.15 12.06 -16.76
C THR A 11 -15.18 11.63 -18.23
N GLU A 12 -14.32 10.70 -18.63
CA GLU A 12 -14.29 10.10 -19.98
C GLU A 12 -15.58 9.33 -20.28
N TYR A 13 -16.07 8.54 -19.33
CA TYR A 13 -17.33 7.82 -19.47
C TYR A 13 -18.51 8.78 -19.61
N ILE A 14 -18.58 9.84 -18.79
CA ILE A 14 -19.59 10.90 -18.92
C ILE A 14 -19.53 11.54 -20.31
N ALA A 15 -18.33 11.90 -20.77
CA ALA A 15 -18.11 12.52 -22.07
C ALA A 15 -18.61 11.62 -23.20
N GLY A 16 -18.19 10.34 -23.18
CA GLY A 16 -18.59 9.36 -24.16
C GLY A 16 -20.10 9.13 -24.17
N TRP A 17 -20.72 9.00 -23.00
CA TRP A 17 -22.15 8.77 -22.90
C TRP A 17 -22.93 9.96 -23.46
N LEU A 18 -22.51 11.18 -23.13
CA LEU A 18 -23.12 12.41 -23.65
C LEU A 18 -22.99 12.49 -25.17
N ALA A 19 -21.83 12.25 -25.76
CA ALA A 19 -21.68 12.30 -27.22
C ALA A 19 -22.43 11.18 -27.93
N HIS A 20 -22.35 9.95 -27.43
CA HIS A 20 -23.05 8.82 -28.03
C HIS A 20 -24.57 9.08 -28.04
N THR A 21 -25.12 9.49 -26.90
CA THR A 21 -26.55 9.73 -26.74
C THR A 21 -27.00 10.98 -27.50
N ALA A 22 -26.24 12.08 -27.45
CA ALA A 22 -26.55 13.28 -28.22
C ALA A 22 -26.53 13.02 -29.74
N LYS A 23 -25.59 12.19 -30.22
CA LYS A 23 -25.57 11.75 -31.62
C LYS A 23 -26.80 10.95 -32.00
N GLN A 24 -27.29 10.07 -31.12
CA GLN A 24 -28.58 9.36 -31.31
C GLN A 24 -29.78 10.33 -31.38
N CYS A 25 -29.70 11.49 -30.71
CA CYS A 25 -30.71 12.55 -30.80
C CYS A 25 -30.63 13.40 -32.08
N GLY A 26 -29.68 13.15 -32.98
CA GLY A 26 -29.45 13.98 -34.16
C GLY A 26 -28.62 15.24 -33.90
N HIS A 27 -27.92 15.33 -32.76
CA HIS A 27 -26.95 16.39 -32.51
C HIS A 27 -25.61 16.05 -33.19
N GLU A 28 -25.18 16.85 -34.16
CA GLU A 28 -23.86 16.71 -34.76
C GLU A 28 -22.77 17.17 -33.78
N VAL A 29 -22.11 16.20 -33.14
CA VAL A 29 -20.85 16.44 -32.45
C VAL A 29 -19.82 16.83 -33.52
N ARG A 30 -19.29 18.07 -33.46
CA ARG A 30 -18.30 18.58 -34.42
C ARG A 30 -17.07 17.67 -34.46
N THR A 31 -17.01 16.79 -35.45
CA THR A 31 -15.82 16.01 -35.79
C THR A 31 -14.92 16.85 -36.70
N PRO A 32 -13.63 17.05 -36.38
CA PRO A 32 -12.72 17.72 -37.31
C PRO A 32 -12.54 16.85 -38.56
N GLN A 33 -12.79 17.41 -39.75
CA GLN A 33 -12.42 16.76 -41.00
C GLN A 33 -10.89 16.58 -41.06
N PRO A 34 -10.39 15.42 -41.52
CA PRO A 34 -8.97 15.25 -41.77
C PRO A 34 -8.51 16.26 -42.83
N LYS A 35 -7.55 17.13 -42.49
CA LYS A 35 -6.87 17.97 -43.48
C LYS A 35 -6.20 17.05 -44.49
N GLN A 36 -6.65 17.11 -45.74
CA GLN A 36 -6.00 16.43 -46.87
C GLN A 36 -4.55 16.90 -46.97
N GLN A 37 -3.60 16.08 -46.52
CA GLN A 37 -2.20 16.24 -46.89
C GLN A 37 -2.01 15.63 -48.27
N GLN A 38 -1.55 16.47 -49.19
CA GLN A 38 -1.22 16.11 -50.57
C GLN A 38 -0.23 14.94 -50.60
N SER A 39 -0.62 13.91 -51.36
CA SER A 39 0.17 12.72 -51.62
C SER A 39 1.45 13.04 -52.40
N GLN A 40 2.62 12.83 -51.79
CA GLN A 40 3.87 12.61 -52.52
C GLN A 40 4.10 11.11 -52.73
N LYS A 41 4.07 10.68 -54.00
CA LYS A 41 4.47 9.35 -54.45
C LYS A 41 5.98 9.16 -54.33
N LYS A 42 6.46 8.11 -53.66
CA LYS A 42 7.65 7.35 -54.09
C LYS A 42 7.49 5.84 -53.88
N LYS A 43 7.86 5.12 -54.94
CA LYS A 43 7.91 3.66 -55.13
C LYS A 43 9.06 3.03 -54.34
N GLY A 44 8.87 1.80 -53.86
CA GLY A 44 9.97 0.88 -53.49
C GLY A 44 9.51 -0.32 -52.66
N LYS A 45 9.53 -1.53 -53.24
CA LYS A 45 9.11 -2.81 -52.66
C LYS A 45 10.13 -3.38 -51.65
N ALA A 46 9.66 -3.92 -50.53
CA ALA A 46 10.15 -5.17 -49.93
C ALA A 46 9.06 -5.80 -49.04
N LYS A 47 8.89 -7.13 -49.14
CA LYS A 47 7.85 -7.95 -48.51
C LYS A 47 8.18 -8.29 -47.05
N SER A 48 7.20 -8.20 -46.15
CA SER A 48 7.05 -9.11 -45.00
C SER A 48 5.57 -9.28 -44.62
N THR A 49 5.29 -10.41 -43.98
CA THR A 49 4.05 -11.19 -43.75
C THR A 49 2.85 -10.49 -43.10
N PRO A 50 1.61 -11.05 -43.23
CA PRO A 50 0.37 -10.38 -42.87
C PRO A 50 0.15 -10.39 -41.35
N SER A 51 0.44 -9.28 -40.68
CA SER A 51 -0.18 -8.98 -39.39
C SER A 51 -1.52 -8.29 -39.67
N THR A 52 -2.62 -8.92 -39.27
CA THR A 52 -3.98 -8.38 -39.34
C THR A 52 -4.05 -7.08 -38.54
N LYS A 53 -3.84 -5.95 -39.20
CA LYS A 53 -4.14 -4.62 -38.66
C LYS A 53 -5.65 -4.43 -38.74
N TYR A 54 -6.32 -4.66 -37.62
CA TYR A 54 -7.71 -4.28 -37.44
C TYR A 54 -7.81 -2.75 -37.39
N ALA A 55 -8.81 -2.22 -38.09
CA ALA A 55 -9.05 -0.79 -38.26
C ALA A 55 -9.35 -0.12 -36.91
N SER A 56 -8.69 1.01 -36.66
CA SER A 56 -8.93 1.86 -35.49
C SER A 56 -10.39 2.34 -35.45
N SER A 57 -11.08 2.08 -34.35
CA SER A 57 -12.29 2.82 -33.96
C SER A 57 -12.02 4.33 -34.05
N GLN A 58 -12.93 5.08 -34.68
CA GLN A 58 -12.83 6.53 -34.78
C GLN A 58 -13.05 7.17 -33.42
N ASP A 59 -11.97 7.56 -32.74
CA ASP A 59 -12.02 8.33 -31.50
C ASP A 59 -12.73 9.67 -31.76
N SER A 60 -13.90 9.86 -31.15
CA SER A 60 -14.61 11.14 -31.20
C SER A 60 -13.95 12.10 -30.21
N ILE A 61 -13.82 13.36 -30.60
CA ILE A 61 -13.11 14.41 -29.84
C ILE A 61 -14.16 15.36 -29.23
N ILE A 62 -14.22 15.48 -27.89
CA ILE A 62 -15.25 16.29 -27.17
C ILE A 62 -14.61 17.35 -26.27
N CYS A 63 -15.10 18.59 -26.25
CA CYS A 63 -14.69 19.60 -25.24
C CYS A 63 -15.65 19.63 -24.04
N VAL A 64 -15.13 19.93 -22.84
CA VAL A 64 -15.91 19.99 -21.59
C VAL A 64 -17.07 20.99 -21.68
N LYS A 65 -16.85 22.15 -22.31
CA LYS A 65 -17.88 23.17 -22.57
C LYS A 65 -19.07 22.69 -23.41
N ASP A 66 -18.92 21.59 -24.13
CA ASP A 66 -20.00 21.02 -24.94
C ASP A 66 -20.88 20.05 -24.14
N PHE A 67 -20.49 19.69 -22.91
CA PHE A 67 -21.28 18.79 -22.05
C PHE A 67 -22.68 19.34 -21.81
N GLN A 68 -22.79 20.63 -21.52
CA GLN A 68 -24.07 21.29 -21.31
C GLN A 68 -24.94 21.24 -22.58
N ARG A 69 -24.37 21.59 -23.75
CA ARG A 69 -25.11 21.56 -25.02
C ARG A 69 -25.58 20.16 -25.40
N MET A 70 -24.74 19.16 -25.15
CA MET A 70 -25.11 17.75 -25.37
C MET A 70 -26.24 17.33 -24.43
N ALA A 71 -26.18 17.71 -23.15
CA ALA A 71 -27.25 17.45 -22.18
C ALA A 71 -28.57 18.14 -22.59
N GLU A 72 -28.52 19.40 -23.04
CA GLU A 72 -29.69 20.14 -23.56
C GLU A 72 -30.29 19.45 -24.80
N ALA A 73 -29.46 18.99 -25.72
CA ALA A 73 -29.89 18.26 -26.91
C ALA A 73 -30.55 16.92 -26.56
N ILE A 74 -30.03 16.20 -25.56
CA ILE A 74 -30.63 14.97 -25.04
C ILE A 74 -31.97 15.26 -24.37
N ALA A 75 -32.04 16.27 -23.51
CA ALA A 75 -33.27 16.65 -22.81
C ALA A 75 -34.38 17.14 -23.76
N SER A 76 -34.01 17.76 -24.87
CA SER A 76 -34.94 18.28 -25.88
C SER A 76 -35.34 17.24 -26.94
N SER A 77 -34.75 16.05 -26.91
CA SER A 77 -34.97 15.01 -27.93
C SER A 77 -36.38 14.42 -27.92
N LYS A 78 -36.87 14.07 -29.11
CA LYS A 78 -38.12 13.33 -29.30
C LYS A 78 -37.86 12.10 -30.19
N PRO A 79 -38.19 10.88 -29.74
CA PRO A 79 -38.84 10.52 -28.47
C PRO A 79 -37.93 10.74 -27.25
N ARG A 80 -38.55 10.91 -26.07
CA ARG A 80 -37.85 11.21 -24.81
C ARG A 80 -36.90 10.07 -24.45
N ILE A 81 -35.61 10.37 -24.32
CA ILE A 81 -34.60 9.39 -23.91
C ILE A 81 -34.66 9.19 -22.40
N HIS A 82 -34.56 7.92 -21.99
CA HIS A 82 -34.47 7.53 -20.59
C HIS A 82 -33.01 7.52 -20.14
N VAL A 83 -32.70 8.21 -19.03
CA VAL A 83 -31.35 8.28 -18.48
C VAL A 83 -31.21 7.25 -17.34
N PRO A 84 -30.24 6.31 -17.42
CA PRO A 84 -30.04 5.34 -16.35
C PRO A 84 -29.63 6.02 -15.03
N ARG A 85 -30.21 5.58 -13.90
CA ARG A 85 -29.90 6.11 -12.56
C ARG A 85 -28.42 5.94 -12.17
N ALA A 86 -27.78 4.88 -12.65
CA ALA A 86 -26.35 4.66 -12.40
C ALA A 86 -25.46 5.78 -12.99
N LEU A 87 -25.92 6.48 -14.05
CA LEU A 87 -25.21 7.64 -14.58
C LEU A 87 -25.16 8.80 -13.57
N GLU A 88 -26.21 8.98 -12.77
CA GLU A 88 -26.22 9.96 -11.67
C GLU A 88 -25.12 9.67 -10.64
N SER A 89 -24.86 8.38 -10.34
CA SER A 89 -23.76 7.97 -9.46
C SER A 89 -22.40 8.39 -10.04
N VAL A 90 -22.19 8.17 -11.34
CA VAL A 90 -20.92 8.52 -12.03
C VAL A 90 -20.68 10.03 -12.01
N PHE A 91 -21.70 10.85 -12.32
CA PHE A 91 -21.63 12.32 -12.20
C PHE A 91 -21.33 12.75 -10.76
N ASN A 92 -22.08 12.21 -9.78
CA ASN A 92 -21.90 12.58 -8.39
C ASN A 92 -20.51 12.22 -7.84
N ARG A 93 -19.92 11.11 -8.29
CA ARG A 93 -18.55 10.73 -7.92
C ARG A 93 -17.52 11.70 -8.50
N ALA A 94 -17.61 12.02 -9.80
CA ALA A 94 -16.73 13.00 -10.45
C ALA A 94 -16.84 14.40 -9.80
N ILE A 95 -18.07 14.84 -9.50
CA ILE A 95 -18.32 16.11 -8.80
C ILE A 95 -17.77 16.07 -7.37
N ARG A 96 -17.99 14.99 -6.63
CA ARG A 96 -17.53 14.84 -5.24
C ARG A 96 -16.00 14.86 -5.16
N ALA A 97 -15.30 14.18 -6.07
CA ALA A 97 -13.85 14.18 -6.10
C ALA A 97 -13.30 15.60 -6.30
N ARG A 98 -13.81 16.33 -7.31
CA ARG A 98 -13.43 17.72 -7.59
C ARG A 98 -13.77 18.69 -6.46
N ARG A 99 -14.99 18.60 -5.89
CA ARG A 99 -15.40 19.44 -4.75
C ARG A 99 -14.57 19.19 -3.50
N LYS A 100 -14.16 17.95 -3.24
CA LYS A 100 -13.37 17.61 -2.05
C LYS A 100 -12.01 18.32 -2.07
N VAL A 101 -11.30 18.25 -3.19
CA VAL A 101 -10.03 18.96 -3.38
C VAL A 101 -10.26 20.46 -3.31
N TRP A 102 -11.30 20.96 -3.97
CA TRP A 102 -11.65 22.39 -3.95
C TRP A 102 -11.93 22.91 -2.53
N LEU A 103 -12.73 22.21 -1.72
CA LEU A 103 -13.03 22.60 -0.33
C LEU A 103 -11.77 22.60 0.55
N TRP A 104 -10.93 21.58 0.39
CA TRP A 104 -9.65 21.53 1.11
C TRP A 104 -8.75 22.71 0.73
N TRP A 105 -8.74 23.08 -0.56
CA TRP A 105 -7.98 24.21 -1.07
C TRP A 105 -8.54 25.53 -0.52
N GLU A 106 -9.85 25.77 -0.61
CA GLU A 106 -10.53 26.98 -0.11
C GLU A 106 -10.28 27.19 1.39
N ALA A 107 -10.31 26.12 2.20
CA ALA A 107 -10.05 26.21 3.62
C ALA A 107 -8.59 26.58 3.98
N ASN A 108 -7.63 26.34 3.08
CA ASN A 108 -6.19 26.42 3.35
C ASN A 108 -5.44 27.42 2.46
N HIS A 109 -6.13 28.21 1.61
CA HIS A 109 -5.54 29.13 0.65
C HIS A 109 -6.24 30.49 0.63
N SER A 110 -5.48 31.57 0.39
CA SER A 110 -5.97 32.95 0.22
C SER A 110 -5.89 33.47 -1.23
N GLY A 111 -5.57 32.61 -2.21
CA GLY A 111 -5.42 32.97 -3.63
C GLY A 111 -6.69 32.80 -4.45
N THR A 112 -6.94 33.68 -5.43
CA THR A 112 -8.26 33.79 -6.11
C THR A 112 -8.31 33.28 -7.55
N ASP A 113 -7.18 33.01 -8.21
CA ASP A 113 -7.16 32.79 -9.68
C ASP A 113 -7.34 31.32 -10.11
N SER A 114 -6.65 30.35 -9.50
CA SER A 114 -6.83 28.90 -9.79
C SER A 114 -8.25 28.42 -9.43
N ASN A 115 -8.85 29.06 -8.43
CA ASN A 115 -10.18 28.75 -7.89
C ASN A 115 -11.32 28.86 -8.91
N LYS A 116 -11.22 29.78 -9.87
CA LYS A 116 -12.30 30.03 -10.83
C LYS A 116 -12.48 28.88 -11.82
N ARG A 117 -11.40 28.17 -12.15
CA ARG A 117 -11.38 27.11 -13.17
C ARG A 117 -11.93 25.78 -12.63
N HIS A 118 -11.53 25.36 -11.43
CA HIS A 118 -12.13 24.18 -10.78
C HIS A 118 -13.63 24.39 -10.50
N SER A 119 -14.01 25.57 -9.99
CA SER A 119 -15.41 25.94 -9.79
C SER A 119 -16.21 25.93 -11.10
N HIS A 120 -15.61 26.40 -12.20
CA HIS A 120 -16.23 26.33 -13.53
C HIS A 120 -16.44 24.89 -14.00
N PHE A 121 -15.44 24.00 -13.90
CA PHE A 121 -15.59 22.60 -14.29
C PHE A 121 -16.68 21.89 -13.48
N ILE A 122 -16.66 22.09 -12.16
CA ILE A 122 -17.69 21.56 -11.25
C ILE A 122 -19.08 22.05 -11.67
N SER A 123 -19.22 23.35 -11.95
CA SER A 123 -20.46 23.96 -12.43
C SER A 123 -20.95 23.36 -13.75
N VAL A 124 -20.06 23.07 -14.70
CA VAL A 124 -20.41 22.41 -15.97
C VAL A 124 -20.99 21.01 -15.73
N LEU A 125 -20.35 20.19 -14.88
CA LEU A 125 -20.86 18.86 -14.54
C LEU A 125 -22.21 18.93 -13.81
N GLU A 126 -22.35 19.85 -12.84
CA GLU A 126 -23.58 20.07 -12.08
C GLU A 126 -24.74 20.52 -12.97
N THR A 127 -24.47 21.42 -13.91
CA THR A 127 -25.44 21.90 -14.88
C THR A 127 -25.88 20.76 -15.81
N ALA A 128 -24.92 19.99 -16.34
CA ALA A 128 -25.22 18.86 -17.22
C ALA A 128 -26.10 17.80 -16.54
N ILE A 129 -25.75 17.35 -15.32
CA ILE A 129 -26.60 16.40 -14.59
C ILE A 129 -27.94 17.02 -14.19
N GLY A 130 -27.98 18.31 -13.85
CA GLY A 130 -29.21 19.04 -13.53
C GLY A 130 -30.21 19.03 -14.70
N ILE A 131 -29.72 19.20 -15.93
CA ILE A 131 -30.53 19.12 -17.16
C ILE A 131 -31.04 17.70 -17.41
N LEU A 132 -30.21 16.68 -17.14
CA LEU A 132 -30.57 15.27 -17.34
C LEU A 132 -31.45 14.70 -16.23
N LYS A 133 -31.43 15.27 -15.03
CA LYS A 133 -32.13 14.76 -13.83
C LYS A 133 -33.62 14.49 -14.04
N PRO A 134 -34.40 15.35 -14.74
CA PRO A 134 -35.81 15.07 -15.03
C PRO A 134 -36.05 13.85 -15.93
N LEU A 135 -35.01 13.33 -16.60
CA LEU A 135 -35.07 12.16 -17.49
C LEU A 135 -34.68 10.86 -16.78
N ILE A 136 -34.25 10.93 -15.52
CA ILE A 136 -33.98 9.76 -14.68
C ILE A 136 -35.31 9.27 -14.12
N SER A 137 -35.75 8.06 -14.48
CA SER A 137 -37.05 7.55 -13.99
C SER A 137 -37.07 7.38 -12.47
N SER A 138 -38.14 7.88 -11.86
CA SER A 138 -38.56 7.50 -10.50
C SER A 138 -39.27 6.14 -10.57
N GLU A 139 -38.55 5.09 -10.16
CA GLU A 139 -38.98 3.72 -9.79
C GLU A 139 -40.08 2.98 -10.61
N SER A 140 -39.75 1.75 -11.00
CA SER A 140 -40.75 0.67 -11.05
C SER A 140 -40.40 -0.33 -9.95
N HIS A 141 -41.39 -0.64 -9.13
CA HIS A 141 -41.35 -1.69 -8.12
C HIS A 141 -40.80 -2.99 -8.72
N ILE A 142 -39.84 -3.61 -8.04
CA ILE A 142 -39.45 -5.00 -8.30
C ILE A 142 -40.71 -5.85 -8.11
N ASN A 143 -41.27 -6.32 -9.21
CA ASN A 143 -42.45 -7.17 -9.21
C ASN A 143 -41.98 -8.60 -8.88
N THR A 144 -42.04 -8.98 -7.59
CA THR A 144 -41.72 -10.31 -7.08
C THR A 144 -42.82 -11.33 -7.40
N LYS A 145 -43.13 -11.52 -8.69
CA LYS A 145 -43.98 -12.62 -9.15
C LYS A 145 -43.36 -13.30 -10.36
N GLY A 146 -42.58 -14.34 -10.09
CA GLY A 146 -41.97 -15.19 -11.11
C GLY A 146 -40.75 -15.96 -10.62
N VAL A 147 -40.77 -16.51 -9.40
CA VAL A 147 -39.83 -17.55 -9.01
C VAL A 147 -40.57 -18.87 -9.14
N GLU A 148 -40.40 -19.55 -10.26
CA GLU A 148 -40.57 -21.00 -10.32
C GLU A 148 -39.81 -21.60 -11.52
N HIS A 149 -38.94 -22.55 -11.20
CA HIS A 149 -38.16 -23.46 -12.05
C HIS A 149 -37.08 -22.89 -12.97
N VAL A 150 -35.82 -22.88 -12.48
CA VAL A 150 -34.63 -22.98 -13.35
C VAL A 150 -34.03 -24.37 -13.21
N THR A 151 -34.21 -25.17 -14.26
CA THR A 151 -33.46 -26.40 -14.53
C THR A 151 -31.95 -26.12 -14.59
N LEU A 152 -31.16 -26.89 -13.83
CA LEU A 152 -29.70 -26.85 -13.81
C LEU A 152 -29.12 -27.32 -15.16
N ASN A 153 -28.93 -26.39 -16.09
CA ASN A 153 -28.05 -26.59 -17.24
C ASN A 153 -26.68 -25.94 -16.99
N ASN A 154 -25.65 -26.57 -17.55
CA ASN A 154 -24.24 -26.27 -17.32
C ASN A 154 -23.90 -24.81 -17.68
N ARG A 155 -23.39 -24.07 -16.69
CA ARG A 155 -23.19 -22.61 -16.67
C ARG A 155 -22.08 -22.10 -17.61
N PHE A 156 -21.38 -23.01 -18.27
CA PHE A 156 -20.24 -22.73 -19.14
C PHE A 156 -20.49 -23.08 -20.62
N ALA A 157 -21.67 -23.58 -20.96
CA ALA A 157 -21.96 -24.07 -22.31
C ALA A 157 -22.15 -22.95 -23.36
N GLY A 158 -22.18 -21.67 -22.95
CA GLY A 158 -22.42 -20.52 -23.84
C GLY A 158 -21.34 -19.45 -23.81
N LEU A 159 -20.17 -19.69 -23.21
CA LEU A 159 -19.08 -18.71 -23.19
C LEU A 159 -18.33 -18.72 -24.53
N THR A 160 -18.80 -17.89 -25.46
CA THR A 160 -17.89 -17.24 -26.42
C THR A 160 -17.07 -16.21 -25.67
N VAL A 161 -15.75 -16.22 -25.86
CA VAL A 161 -14.83 -15.22 -25.29
C VAL A 161 -15.17 -13.88 -25.93
N GLU A 162 -15.91 -13.03 -25.22
CA GLU A 162 -16.12 -11.63 -25.58
C GLU A 162 -14.91 -10.80 -25.13
N GLU A 163 -14.48 -9.86 -25.96
CA GLU A 163 -13.39 -8.93 -25.68
C GLU A 163 -13.80 -8.01 -24.50
N ASN A 164 -12.94 -7.89 -23.48
CA ASN A 164 -13.20 -7.09 -22.27
C ASN A 164 -13.56 -5.64 -22.62
N ASP A 165 -14.71 -5.15 -22.17
CA ASP A 165 -15.05 -3.73 -22.19
C ASP A 165 -14.03 -2.94 -21.29
N PRO A 166 -13.44 -1.83 -21.78
CA PRO A 166 -12.46 -1.06 -21.03
C PRO A 166 -13.01 -0.51 -19.70
N TYR A 167 -14.33 -0.35 -19.56
CA TYR A 167 -15.01 0.13 -18.36
C TYR A 167 -15.53 -1.00 -17.45
N ASP A 168 -15.66 -2.24 -17.96
CA ASP A 168 -16.26 -3.41 -17.28
C ASP A 168 -15.53 -3.81 -15.99
N GLY A 169 -14.22 -3.55 -15.93
CA GLY A 169 -13.40 -3.75 -14.73
C GLY A 169 -13.30 -2.51 -13.85
N LEU A 170 -13.66 -1.32 -14.34
CA LEU A 170 -13.19 -0.03 -13.83
C LEU A 170 -14.28 0.87 -13.23
N ILE A 171 -15.55 0.72 -13.60
CA ILE A 171 -16.69 1.43 -12.97
C ILE A 171 -17.73 0.39 -12.52
N VAL A 172 -17.86 0.19 -11.20
CA VAL A 172 -18.73 -0.86 -10.59
C VAL A 172 -20.18 -0.78 -11.06
N GLU A 173 -20.69 0.44 -11.20
CA GLU A 173 -22.07 0.72 -11.58
C GLU A 173 -22.32 0.50 -13.06
N VAL A 174 -21.29 0.59 -13.93
CA VAL A 174 -21.41 0.20 -15.34
C VAL A 174 -21.70 -1.30 -15.43
N LYS A 175 -20.95 -2.10 -14.67
CA LYS A 175 -21.13 -3.55 -14.58
C LYS A 175 -22.41 -3.96 -13.84
N GLN A 176 -22.69 -3.36 -12.69
CA GLN A 176 -23.83 -3.73 -11.84
C GLN A 176 -25.17 -3.24 -12.40
N ALA A 177 -25.20 -2.11 -13.10
CA ALA A 177 -26.42 -1.53 -13.67
C ALA A 177 -26.57 -1.77 -15.18
N GLN A 178 -25.69 -2.57 -15.80
CA GLN A 178 -25.67 -2.84 -17.25
C GLN A 178 -25.77 -1.56 -18.09
N LEU A 179 -24.93 -0.57 -17.76
CA LEU A 179 -24.93 0.67 -18.54
C LEU A 179 -24.49 0.38 -19.99
N PRO A 180 -24.96 1.19 -20.98
CA PRO A 180 -24.60 0.97 -22.38
C PRO A 180 -23.08 1.02 -22.56
N ASN A 181 -22.52 0.10 -23.35
CA ASN A 181 -21.11 0.20 -23.74
C ASN A 181 -20.94 1.43 -24.64
N VAL A 182 -20.10 2.35 -24.18
CA VAL A 182 -19.87 3.64 -24.82
C VAL A 182 -18.52 3.60 -25.52
N PRO A 183 -18.41 4.03 -26.79
CA PRO A 183 -17.11 4.11 -27.45
C PRO A 183 -16.16 5.02 -26.67
N SER A 184 -14.88 4.62 -26.56
CA SER A 184 -13.86 5.44 -25.91
C SER A 184 -13.77 6.80 -26.61
N VAL A 185 -13.75 7.87 -25.81
CA VAL A 185 -13.68 9.25 -26.29
C VAL A 185 -12.49 9.94 -25.66
N VAL A 186 -11.65 10.52 -26.52
CA VAL A 186 -10.59 11.43 -26.09
C VAL A 186 -11.17 12.83 -25.94
N ILE A 187 -11.17 13.37 -24.72
CA ILE A 187 -11.60 14.75 -24.47
C ILE A 187 -10.57 15.69 -25.10
N LYS A 188 -11.01 16.57 -26.02
CA LYS A 188 -10.15 17.66 -26.50
C LYS A 188 -10.00 18.67 -25.40
N GLN A 189 -8.82 18.67 -24.81
CA GLN A 189 -8.35 19.78 -24.01
C GLN A 189 -7.45 20.62 -24.92
N ASP A 190 -7.64 21.95 -24.90
CA ASP A 190 -6.55 22.81 -25.34
C ASP A 190 -5.38 22.73 -24.35
N GLU A 191 -4.23 23.32 -24.67
CA GLU A 191 -3.05 23.22 -23.80
C GLU A 191 -3.28 23.86 -22.42
N GLU A 192 -4.17 24.86 -22.31
CA GLU A 192 -4.49 25.48 -21.02
C GLU A 192 -5.39 24.55 -20.18
N GLU A 193 -6.44 23.99 -20.79
CA GLU A 193 -7.33 22.98 -20.17
C GLU A 193 -6.53 21.72 -19.76
N LEU A 194 -5.53 21.33 -20.54
CA LEU A 194 -4.64 20.21 -20.24
C LEU A 194 -3.68 20.53 -19.09
N GLU A 195 -3.12 21.73 -19.05
CA GLU A 195 -2.29 22.19 -17.92
C GLU A 195 -3.09 22.22 -16.61
N GLU A 196 -4.36 22.62 -16.67
CA GLU A 196 -5.27 22.60 -15.52
C GLU A 196 -5.58 21.18 -15.03
N GLU A 197 -5.99 20.27 -15.92
CA GLU A 197 -6.30 18.89 -15.54
C GLU A 197 -5.04 18.18 -15.03
N PHE A 198 -3.87 18.51 -15.57
CA PHE A 198 -2.58 18.02 -15.08
C PHE A 198 -2.31 18.41 -13.63
N PHE A 199 -2.45 19.70 -13.28
CA PHE A 199 -2.26 20.13 -11.89
C PHE A 199 -3.33 19.58 -10.95
N PHE A 200 -4.58 19.52 -11.41
CA PHE A 200 -5.67 18.91 -10.65
C PHE A 200 -5.42 17.41 -10.35
N THR A 201 -4.88 16.70 -11.34
CA THR A 201 -4.53 15.28 -11.20
C THR A 201 -3.42 15.07 -10.16
N ILE A 202 -2.43 15.97 -10.12
CA ILE A 202 -1.39 15.99 -9.06
C ILE A 202 -2.03 16.27 -7.69
N GLU A 203 -2.95 17.22 -7.59
CA GLU A 203 -3.65 17.53 -6.33
C GLU A 203 -4.47 16.34 -5.79
N LEU A 204 -5.19 15.62 -6.65
CA LEU A 204 -5.93 14.42 -6.27
C LEU A 204 -5.01 13.33 -5.71
N PHE A 205 -3.87 13.11 -6.37
CA PHE A 205 -2.87 12.16 -5.92
C PHE A 205 -2.30 12.54 -4.55
N LEU A 206 -1.93 13.82 -4.35
CA LEU A 206 -1.41 14.29 -3.08
C LEU A 206 -2.44 14.24 -1.95
N ASN A 207 -3.73 14.44 -2.26
CA ASN A 207 -4.78 14.29 -1.25
C ASN A 207 -4.87 12.83 -0.77
N GLU A 208 -4.70 11.84 -1.66
CA GLU A 208 -4.61 10.43 -1.25
C GLU A 208 -3.39 10.16 -0.36
N VAL A 209 -2.22 10.73 -0.72
CA VAL A 209 -1.00 10.60 0.09
C VAL A 209 -1.18 11.23 1.48
N GLU A 210 -1.80 12.41 1.56
CA GLU A 210 -2.09 13.09 2.83
C GLU A 210 -3.10 12.29 3.68
N GLU A 211 -4.10 11.66 3.07
CA GLU A 211 -5.04 10.78 3.79
C GLU A 211 -4.35 9.59 4.45
N VAL A 212 -3.39 8.98 3.75
CA VAL A 212 -2.55 7.91 4.30
C VAL A 212 -1.68 8.45 5.43
N ARG A 213 -1.04 9.60 5.22
CA ARG A 213 -0.20 10.26 6.21
C ARG A 213 -0.93 10.52 7.52
N LEU A 214 -2.12 11.13 7.44
CA LEU A 214 -2.94 11.47 8.59
C LEU A 214 -3.47 10.21 9.30
N PHE A 215 -3.79 9.15 8.55
CA PHE A 215 -4.14 7.86 9.13
C PHE A 215 -3.00 7.31 9.99
N ILE A 216 -1.77 7.26 9.45
CA ILE A 216 -0.60 6.78 10.19
C ILE A 216 -0.28 7.68 11.38
N PHE A 217 -0.32 8.99 11.22
CA PHE A 217 -0.14 9.93 12.33
C PHE A 217 -1.12 9.66 13.47
N GLY A 218 -2.39 9.38 13.15
CA GLY A 218 -3.40 8.96 14.12
C GLY A 218 -3.07 7.65 14.84
N GLU A 219 -2.53 6.65 14.13
CA GLU A 219 -2.10 5.38 14.75
C GLU A 219 -0.99 5.58 15.77
N TRP A 220 -0.01 6.46 15.49
CA TRP A 220 1.06 6.76 16.44
C TRP A 220 0.60 7.58 17.64
N ILE A 221 -0.40 8.47 17.46
CA ILE A 221 -1.08 9.13 18.59
C ILE A 221 -1.81 8.10 19.46
N ASN A 222 -2.49 7.13 18.84
CA ASN A 222 -3.19 6.07 19.57
C ASN A 222 -2.22 5.19 20.34
N TYR A 223 -1.10 4.80 19.73
CA TYR A 223 -0.02 4.09 20.42
C TYR A 223 0.49 4.89 21.63
N LYS A 224 0.84 6.18 21.45
CA LYS A 224 1.28 7.05 22.55
C LYS A 224 0.29 7.07 23.73
N LYS A 225 -1.01 7.12 23.42
CA LYS A 225 -2.07 7.22 24.44
C LYS A 225 -2.36 5.91 25.15
N SER A 226 -2.31 4.78 24.42
CA SER A 226 -2.65 3.45 24.94
C SER A 226 -1.45 2.71 25.53
N CYS A 227 -0.24 3.07 25.13
CA CYS A 227 0.98 2.29 25.36
C CYS A 227 0.92 0.88 24.75
N GLU A 228 0.07 0.65 23.75
CA GLU A 228 -0.15 -0.65 23.14
C GLU A 228 -0.14 -0.58 21.60
N GLY A 229 0.38 -1.65 20.98
CA GLY A 229 0.34 -1.80 19.52
C GLY A 229 1.48 -1.11 18.76
N LEU A 230 2.67 -1.04 19.36
CA LEU A 230 3.89 -0.57 18.69
C LEU A 230 4.14 -1.32 17.37
N THR A 231 4.10 -2.66 17.43
CA THR A 231 4.23 -3.56 16.27
C THR A 231 3.24 -3.20 15.16
N ARG A 232 1.96 -3.05 15.51
CA ARG A 232 0.89 -2.69 14.57
C ARG A 232 1.15 -1.32 13.91
N ALA A 233 1.48 -0.30 14.71
CA ALA A 233 1.78 1.04 14.19
C ALA A 233 2.98 1.00 13.22
N ALA A 234 4.02 0.25 13.55
CA ALA A 234 5.20 0.08 12.71
C ALA A 234 4.90 -0.64 11.37
N ILE A 235 4.20 -1.77 11.41
CA ILE A 235 3.83 -2.53 10.19
C ILE A 235 2.92 -1.71 9.28
N LEU A 236 1.90 -1.03 9.84
CA LEU A 236 1.03 -0.13 9.09
C LEU A 236 1.83 0.98 8.41
N THR A 237 2.82 1.52 9.12
CA THR A 237 3.64 2.59 8.57
C THR A 237 4.54 2.11 7.43
N ASN A 238 5.18 0.95 7.59
CA ASN A 238 6.01 0.36 6.54
C ASN A 238 5.16 0.04 5.29
N THR A 239 3.97 -0.52 5.51
CA THR A 239 2.99 -0.81 4.45
C THR A 239 2.49 0.45 3.76
N ALA A 240 2.23 1.53 4.50
CA ALA A 240 1.77 2.79 3.95
C ALA A 240 2.74 3.36 2.92
N VAL A 241 4.05 3.26 3.15
CA VAL A 241 5.06 3.70 2.18
C VAL A 241 5.01 2.85 0.90
N ASP A 242 4.82 1.53 1.01
CA ASP A 242 4.64 0.66 -0.16
C ASP A 242 3.39 0.97 -0.96
N LEU A 243 2.30 1.31 -0.27
CA LEU A 243 1.07 1.74 -0.93
C LEU A 243 1.28 3.05 -1.68
N VAL A 244 1.99 4.02 -1.10
CA VAL A 244 2.34 5.27 -1.78
C VAL A 244 3.31 5.03 -2.95
N ARG A 245 4.30 4.15 -2.79
CA ARG A 245 5.23 3.76 -3.86
C ARG A 245 4.50 3.12 -5.04
N SER A 246 3.56 2.21 -4.76
CA SER A 246 2.70 1.61 -5.77
C SER A 246 1.75 2.64 -6.39
N ALA A 247 1.25 3.61 -5.61
CA ALA A 247 0.37 4.66 -6.12
C ALA A 247 1.13 5.62 -7.05
N GLU A 248 2.37 5.98 -6.69
CA GLU A 248 3.27 6.78 -7.52
C GLU A 248 3.55 6.09 -8.86
N HIS A 249 3.80 4.78 -8.85
CA HIS A 249 4.00 4.01 -10.08
C HIS A 249 2.78 4.03 -11.02
N GLN A 250 1.58 3.86 -10.46
CA GLN A 250 0.34 3.90 -11.23
C GLN A 250 0.05 5.32 -11.74
N PHE A 251 0.25 6.32 -10.87
CA PHE A 251 0.11 7.73 -11.19
C PHE A 251 0.97 8.12 -12.39
N GLU A 252 2.22 7.67 -12.45
CA GLU A 252 3.11 7.92 -13.59
C GLU A 252 2.56 7.41 -14.92
N GLN A 253 1.94 6.22 -14.92
CA GLN A 253 1.42 5.59 -16.14
C GLN A 253 0.16 6.27 -16.66
N MET A 254 -0.63 6.87 -15.78
CA MET A 254 -1.92 7.48 -16.13
C MET A 254 -1.84 8.99 -16.37
N LEU A 255 -0.75 9.63 -15.99
CA LEU A 255 -0.64 11.08 -16.01
C LEU A 255 -0.51 11.61 -17.44
N VAL A 256 -1.51 12.36 -17.89
CA VAL A 256 -1.46 13.09 -19.16
C VAL A 256 -0.75 14.42 -18.94
N ARG A 257 0.25 14.75 -19.78
CA ARG A 257 1.15 15.88 -19.58
C ARG A 257 0.99 16.97 -20.66
N PRO A 258 0.95 18.26 -20.29
CA PRO A 258 1.03 19.36 -21.25
C PRO A 258 2.45 19.48 -21.83
N LYS A 259 2.58 20.09 -23.02
CA LYS A 259 3.90 20.26 -23.67
C LYS A 259 4.90 21.03 -22.82
N LYS A 260 4.41 21.90 -21.94
CA LYS A 260 5.19 22.73 -21.04
C LYS A 260 5.93 21.94 -19.96
N TYR A 261 5.43 20.77 -19.57
CA TYR A 261 5.98 19.94 -18.49
C TYR A 261 6.26 18.49 -18.94
N PRO A 262 7.21 18.30 -19.87
CA PRO A 262 7.56 16.96 -20.36
C PRO A 262 8.20 16.11 -19.25
N ALA A 263 8.06 14.79 -19.33
CA ALA A 263 8.51 13.85 -18.30
C ALA A 263 10.04 13.86 -18.12
N GLU A 264 10.80 14.10 -19.19
CA GLU A 264 12.25 14.14 -19.18
C GLU A 264 12.79 15.30 -18.33
N GLU A 265 12.07 16.42 -18.28
CA GLU A 265 12.46 17.59 -17.49
C GLU A 265 11.76 17.66 -16.13
N PHE A 266 10.52 17.15 -16.07
CA PHE A 266 9.68 17.15 -14.87
C PHE A 266 9.22 15.72 -14.56
N PRO A 267 10.14 14.84 -14.12
CA PRO A 267 9.77 13.49 -13.72
C PRO A 267 8.77 13.52 -12.56
N VAL A 268 7.98 12.46 -12.38
CA VAL A 268 6.83 12.45 -11.46
C VAL A 268 7.16 12.97 -10.06
N TRP A 269 8.35 12.64 -9.56
CA TRP A 269 8.80 13.04 -8.24
C TRP A 269 9.09 14.54 -8.06
N THR A 270 9.11 15.32 -9.14
CA THR A 270 9.18 16.79 -9.12
C THR A 270 7.80 17.45 -9.07
N LEU A 271 6.72 16.70 -9.31
CA LEU A 271 5.40 17.29 -9.49
C LEU A 271 4.81 17.95 -8.23
N PRO A 272 5.03 17.44 -7.00
CA PRO A 272 4.53 18.12 -5.80
C PRO A 272 5.14 19.52 -5.62
N ALA A 273 6.44 19.68 -5.84
CA ALA A 273 7.06 21.00 -5.75
C ALA A 273 6.78 21.87 -6.98
N LEU A 274 6.48 21.28 -8.15
CA LEU A 274 6.01 22.04 -9.31
C LEU A 274 4.62 22.63 -9.07
N LEU A 275 3.73 21.84 -8.45
CA LEU A 275 2.41 22.30 -8.03
C LEU A 275 2.52 23.39 -6.94
N PHE A 276 3.43 23.24 -5.98
CA PHE A 276 3.73 24.29 -5.01
C PHE A 276 4.21 25.58 -5.70
N TYR A 277 5.14 25.48 -6.65
CA TYR A 277 5.61 26.61 -7.45
C TYR A 277 4.46 27.27 -8.24
N HIS A 278 3.59 26.47 -8.86
CA HIS A 278 2.44 26.96 -9.62
C HIS A 278 1.49 27.78 -8.74
N GLY A 279 1.20 27.30 -7.52
CA GLY A 279 0.34 28.00 -6.56
C GLY A 279 0.93 29.27 -5.94
N HIS A 280 2.25 29.47 -6.03
CA HIS A 280 2.97 30.53 -5.32
C HIS A 280 3.71 31.47 -6.27
N LYS A 281 3.03 32.53 -6.70
CA LYS A 281 3.57 33.57 -7.62
C LYS A 281 4.90 34.18 -7.13
N VAL A 282 5.16 34.20 -5.82
CA VAL A 282 6.42 34.69 -5.23
C VAL A 282 7.66 33.94 -5.75
N PHE A 283 7.52 32.70 -6.23
CA PHE A 283 8.64 31.93 -6.76
C PHE A 283 8.85 32.09 -8.26
N HIS A 284 7.97 32.80 -8.97
CA HIS A 284 8.00 32.90 -10.44
C HIS A 284 9.18 33.72 -10.99
N GLU A 285 9.92 34.42 -10.12
CA GLU A 285 11.20 35.05 -10.47
C GLU A 285 12.28 34.03 -10.87
N VAL A 286 12.14 32.78 -10.42
CA VAL A 286 13.06 31.67 -10.72
C VAL A 286 12.39 30.72 -11.70
N SER A 287 13.14 30.19 -12.67
CA SER A 287 12.59 29.19 -13.59
C SER A 287 12.14 27.92 -12.83
N PRO A 288 11.04 27.25 -13.25
CA PRO A 288 10.55 26.03 -12.58
C PRO A 288 11.62 24.94 -12.47
N LYS A 289 12.43 24.76 -13.53
CA LYS A 289 13.50 23.76 -13.58
C LYS A 289 14.55 23.97 -12.48
N LEU A 290 14.89 25.23 -12.22
CA LEU A 290 15.85 25.60 -11.20
C LEU A 290 15.25 25.47 -9.80
N PHE A 291 13.97 25.82 -9.65
CA PHE A 291 13.23 25.65 -8.39
C PHE A 291 13.14 24.18 -7.97
N MET A 292 12.89 23.27 -8.93
CA MET A 292 12.78 21.84 -8.67
C MET A 292 14.11 21.15 -8.38
N ASN A 293 15.23 21.73 -8.82
CA ASN A 293 16.57 21.17 -8.65
C ASN A 293 17.46 22.13 -7.88
N PRO A 294 17.21 22.33 -6.57
CA PRO A 294 17.96 23.30 -5.78
C PRO A 294 19.43 22.91 -5.72
N SER A 295 20.29 23.87 -6.08
CA SER A 295 21.72 23.90 -5.79
C SER A 295 21.98 24.84 -4.61
N LEU A 296 23.20 24.89 -4.06
CA LEU A 296 23.55 25.85 -3.00
C LEU A 296 23.27 27.32 -3.38
N SER A 297 23.39 27.68 -4.67
CA SER A 297 23.03 29.00 -5.20
C SER A 297 21.53 29.21 -5.41
N CYS A 298 20.74 28.14 -5.38
CA CYS A 298 19.31 28.13 -5.63
C CYS A 298 18.51 27.69 -4.40
N ILE A 299 19.13 27.59 -3.22
CA ILE A 299 18.42 27.68 -1.95
C ILE A 299 18.05 29.17 -1.83
N PRO A 300 16.86 29.62 -2.23
CA PRO A 300 16.48 31.01 -2.09
C PRO A 300 16.52 31.29 -0.59
N LYS A 301 16.95 32.50 -0.24
CA LYS A 301 16.80 33.09 1.10
C LYS A 301 15.32 33.17 1.56
N ARG A 302 14.37 32.60 0.81
CA ARG A 302 12.92 32.70 0.94
C ARG A 302 12.17 31.39 0.60
N TYR A 303 12.72 30.19 0.82
CA TYR A 303 11.87 28.97 0.82
C TYR A 303 10.86 28.95 1.99
N HIS A 304 11.00 29.87 2.93
CA HIS A 304 10.05 30.15 3.99
C HIS A 304 8.83 30.90 3.46
N HIS A 305 7.84 30.17 2.94
CA HIS A 305 6.51 30.75 2.78
C HIS A 305 5.64 30.54 4.05
N ASN A 306 6.05 29.60 4.92
CA ASN A 306 5.41 29.27 6.20
C ASN A 306 3.88 29.19 6.09
N CYS A 307 3.39 28.54 5.02
CA CYS A 307 1.99 28.31 4.77
C CYS A 307 1.65 26.84 4.99
N ALA A 308 0.38 26.54 5.29
CA ALA A 308 -0.11 25.17 5.48
C ALA A 308 0.21 24.25 4.29
N GLN A 309 0.30 24.83 3.09
CA GLN A 309 0.60 24.14 1.84
C GLN A 309 2.01 23.55 1.79
N GLN A 310 2.98 24.20 2.44
CA GLN A 310 4.35 23.72 2.49
C GLN A 310 4.45 22.32 3.11
N ARG A 311 3.60 22.04 4.11
CA ARG A 311 3.49 20.72 4.75
C ARG A 311 2.72 19.71 3.90
N TYR A 312 1.68 20.15 3.20
CA TYR A 312 0.88 19.28 2.32
C TYR A 312 1.67 18.78 1.11
N TYR A 313 2.46 19.66 0.48
CA TYR A 313 3.33 19.30 -0.64
C TYR A 313 4.65 18.65 -0.20
N MET A 314 4.89 18.50 1.11
CA MET A 314 6.12 17.97 1.70
C MET A 314 7.39 18.70 1.20
N SER A 315 7.26 19.99 0.88
CA SER A 315 8.30 20.76 0.19
C SER A 315 9.58 20.89 1.02
N GLU A 316 9.49 20.93 2.35
CA GLU A 316 10.64 21.04 3.25
C GLU A 316 11.53 19.80 3.21
N VAL A 317 10.90 18.63 3.19
CA VAL A 317 11.59 17.33 3.09
C VAL A 317 12.16 17.17 1.67
N TYR A 318 11.37 17.49 0.64
CA TYR A 318 11.83 17.49 -0.75
C TYR A 318 13.13 18.30 -0.91
N ASN A 319 13.13 19.53 -0.42
CA ASN A 319 14.28 20.43 -0.51
C ASN A 319 15.49 19.90 0.25
N ALA A 320 15.31 19.35 1.46
CA ALA A 320 16.39 18.76 2.24
C ALA A 320 17.07 17.60 1.50
N LEU A 321 16.27 16.67 0.96
CA LEU A 321 16.77 15.50 0.25
C LEU A 321 17.44 15.87 -1.08
N LYS A 322 16.87 16.82 -1.84
CA LYS A 322 17.49 17.33 -3.07
C LYS A 322 18.80 18.05 -2.81
N LEU A 323 18.88 18.86 -1.75
CA LEU A 323 20.11 19.52 -1.34
C LEU A 323 21.16 18.48 -0.95
N TYR A 324 20.81 17.50 -0.12
CA TYR A 324 21.75 16.46 0.31
C TYR A 324 22.29 15.66 -0.89
N ARG A 325 21.40 15.23 -1.79
CA ARG A 325 21.78 14.57 -3.05
C ARG A 325 22.71 15.45 -3.88
N TYR A 326 22.40 16.74 -4.03
CA TYR A 326 23.26 17.67 -4.78
C TYR A 326 24.68 17.70 -4.20
N LEU A 327 24.81 17.81 -2.89
CA LEU A 327 26.11 17.82 -2.21
C LEU A 327 26.88 16.51 -2.43
N LEU A 328 26.21 15.36 -2.37
CA LEU A 328 26.81 14.05 -2.67
C LEU A 328 27.29 13.98 -4.13
N THR A 329 26.43 14.39 -5.07
CA THR A 329 26.72 14.37 -6.52
C THR A 329 27.91 15.27 -6.87
N LYS A 330 28.02 16.43 -6.22
CA LYS A 330 29.14 17.36 -6.39
C LYS A 330 30.38 16.98 -5.56
N LYS A 331 30.35 15.84 -4.85
CA LYS A 331 31.43 15.37 -3.97
C LYS A 331 31.82 16.41 -2.91
N MET A 332 30.86 17.23 -2.50
CA MET A 332 31.03 18.23 -1.44
C MET A 332 30.79 17.61 -0.05
N THR A 333 30.09 16.48 0.00
CA THR A 333 29.90 15.66 1.19
C THR A 333 30.00 14.17 0.83
N ASN A 334 30.13 13.33 1.84
CA ASN A 334 30.07 11.88 1.80
C ASN A 334 29.64 11.39 3.19
N VAL A 335 29.63 10.06 3.41
CA VAL A 335 29.20 9.48 4.70
C VAL A 335 30.01 9.98 5.90
N TRP A 336 31.27 10.37 5.72
CA TRP A 336 32.17 10.84 6.76
C TRP A 336 32.12 12.36 6.99
N THR A 337 31.56 13.11 6.04
CA THR A 337 31.58 14.58 6.06
C THR A 337 30.23 15.13 6.47
N CYS A 338 30.15 15.67 7.68
CA CYS A 338 28.92 16.24 8.22
C CYS A 338 28.46 17.47 7.41
N VAL A 339 27.16 17.55 7.15
CA VAL A 339 26.47 18.72 6.60
C VAL A 339 25.70 19.41 7.73
N THR A 340 26.21 20.56 8.17
CA THR A 340 25.64 21.40 9.22
C THR A 340 25.24 22.78 8.65
N PRO A 341 24.44 23.59 9.38
CA PRO A 341 24.17 24.98 9.00
C PRO A 341 25.45 25.76 8.65
N GLU A 342 26.53 25.56 9.41
CA GLU A 342 27.82 26.22 9.20
C GLU A 342 28.44 25.83 7.86
N THR A 343 28.45 24.53 7.53
CA THR A 343 28.99 24.04 6.25
C THR A 343 28.20 24.52 5.04
N LEU A 344 26.92 24.85 5.23
CA LEU A 344 26.05 25.39 4.19
C LEU A 344 26.15 26.93 4.07
N GLY A 345 26.96 27.59 4.88
CA GLY A 345 27.06 29.06 4.90
C GLY A 345 25.93 29.75 5.67
N LYS A 346 25.37 29.07 6.67
CA LYS A 346 24.28 29.53 7.57
C LYS A 346 23.01 30.00 6.82
N PRO A 347 22.43 29.16 5.94
CA PRO A 347 21.18 29.51 5.30
C PRO A 347 20.03 29.58 6.34
N GLU A 348 19.07 30.48 6.10
CA GLU A 348 17.79 30.43 6.78
C GLU A 348 16.99 29.26 6.19
N LEU A 349 17.04 28.10 6.86
CA LEU A 349 16.20 26.93 6.55
C LEU A 349 15.22 26.68 7.70
N THR A 350 14.10 26.03 7.40
CA THR A 350 13.13 25.65 8.42
C THR A 350 13.69 24.56 9.31
N TRP A 351 13.13 24.47 10.52
CA TRP A 351 13.48 23.40 11.45
C TRP A 351 13.22 22.01 10.84
N MET A 352 12.15 21.84 10.05
CA MET A 352 11.85 20.57 9.37
C MET A 352 12.87 20.24 8.27
N THR A 353 13.29 21.23 7.48
CA THR A 353 14.34 21.01 6.46
C THR A 353 15.67 20.62 7.12
N TYR A 354 16.04 21.26 8.22
CA TYR A 354 17.22 20.86 8.99
C TYR A 354 17.08 19.44 9.55
N LEU A 355 15.95 19.12 10.16
CA LEU A 355 15.70 17.79 10.72
C LEU A 355 15.75 16.70 9.65
N ALA A 356 15.13 16.93 8.48
CA ALA A 356 15.19 16.00 7.35
C ALA A 356 16.63 15.80 6.83
N LEU A 357 17.44 16.86 6.80
CA LEU A 357 18.84 16.81 6.39
C LEU A 357 19.72 16.05 7.40
N GLU A 358 19.47 16.21 8.70
CA GLU A 358 20.13 15.44 9.75
C GLU A 358 19.79 13.94 9.61
N TRP A 359 18.51 13.62 9.44
CA TRP A 359 18.06 12.24 9.28
C TRP A 359 18.55 11.58 8.01
N ALA A 360 18.68 12.31 6.90
CA ALA A 360 19.29 11.80 5.68
C ALA A 360 20.75 11.35 5.91
N GLN A 361 21.52 12.11 6.70
CA GLN A 361 22.90 11.76 7.06
C GLN A 361 22.96 10.55 7.99
N ILE A 362 22.09 10.52 9.02
CA ILE A 362 21.99 9.38 9.95
C ILE A 362 21.63 8.10 9.18
N ALA A 363 20.66 8.18 8.27
CA ALA A 363 20.25 7.07 7.43
C ALA A 363 21.35 6.64 6.46
N TYR A 364 22.09 7.57 5.84
CA TYR A 364 23.18 7.18 4.95
C TYR A 364 24.30 6.46 5.69
N ALA A 365 24.74 7.00 6.82
CA ALA A 365 25.72 6.37 7.69
C ALA A 365 25.27 4.98 8.15
N ALA A 366 23.99 4.88 8.50
CA ALA A 366 23.34 3.63 8.89
C ALA A 366 23.42 2.54 7.84
N ILE A 367 23.15 2.89 6.59
CA ILE A 367 23.15 1.98 5.45
C ILE A 367 24.59 1.57 5.10
N ALA A 368 25.54 2.51 5.17
CA ALA A 368 26.92 2.27 4.76
C ALA A 368 27.73 1.42 5.75
N MET A 369 27.45 1.54 7.05
CA MET A 369 28.34 1.06 8.12
C MET A 369 27.66 0.10 9.10
N GLY A 370 26.34 -0.11 9.00
CA GLY A 370 25.58 -0.90 9.95
C GLY A 370 25.05 -2.22 9.38
N PRO A 371 24.81 -3.24 10.22
CA PRO A 371 24.04 -4.41 9.81
C PRO A 371 22.63 -3.99 9.35
N HIS A 372 22.22 -4.48 8.17
CA HIS A 372 20.92 -4.18 7.52
C HIS A 372 19.69 -4.79 8.21
N PHE A 373 19.85 -5.27 9.43
CA PHE A 373 18.80 -5.96 10.17
C PHE A 373 17.64 -4.99 10.50
N GLY A 374 16.41 -5.39 10.19
CA GLY A 374 15.21 -4.58 10.39
C GLY A 374 15.28 -3.20 9.74
N THR A 375 15.67 -3.12 8.45
CA THR A 375 15.70 -1.85 7.70
C THR A 375 14.28 -1.40 7.36
N ASP A 376 13.93 -0.18 7.76
CA ASP A 376 12.64 0.45 7.50
C ASP A 376 12.58 1.15 6.13
N GLU A 377 11.38 1.58 5.69
CA GLU A 377 11.22 2.21 4.37
C GLU A 377 11.86 3.59 4.21
N MET A 378 12.18 4.32 5.30
CA MET A 378 12.90 5.61 5.21
C MET A 378 14.36 5.35 4.90
N MET A 379 14.99 4.40 5.59
CA MET A 379 16.36 3.99 5.29
C MET A 379 16.45 3.39 3.89
N ARG A 380 15.50 2.54 3.48
CA ARG A 380 15.40 2.07 2.08
C ARG A 380 15.22 3.23 1.10
N GLY A 381 14.45 4.25 1.47
CA GLY A 381 14.28 5.46 0.68
C GLY A 381 15.56 6.24 0.47
N ILE A 382 16.34 6.42 1.52
CA ILE A 382 17.65 7.09 1.42
C ILE A 382 18.62 6.25 0.59
N LYS A 383 18.63 4.92 0.76
CA LYS A 383 19.40 4.01 -0.09
C LYS A 383 19.01 4.16 -1.56
N HIS A 384 17.72 4.09 -1.87
CA HIS A 384 17.18 4.26 -3.22
C HIS A 384 17.57 5.61 -3.82
N MET A 385 17.44 6.70 -3.05
CA MET A 385 17.83 8.03 -3.50
C MET A 385 19.30 8.13 -3.88
N ILE A 386 20.18 7.46 -3.13
CA ILE A 386 21.62 7.46 -3.39
C ILE A 386 21.93 6.58 -4.61
N ASP A 387 21.36 5.37 -4.66
CA ASP A 387 21.63 4.37 -5.70
C ASP A 387 21.06 4.77 -7.07
N LYS A 388 19.84 5.34 -7.09
CA LYS A 388 19.13 5.71 -8.32
C LYS A 388 19.26 7.18 -8.67
N GLU A 389 19.80 7.98 -7.76
CA GLU A 389 19.84 9.44 -7.90
C GLU A 389 18.44 10.08 -8.11
N GLU A 390 17.41 9.48 -7.53
CA GLU A 390 16.02 9.94 -7.67
C GLU A 390 15.42 10.26 -6.29
N VAL A 391 14.69 11.37 -6.18
CA VAL A 391 14.03 11.76 -4.91
C VAL A 391 12.54 11.47 -5.05
N ASN A 392 12.17 10.20 -5.18
CA ASN A 392 10.79 9.75 -5.42
C ASN A 392 9.80 10.27 -4.35
N ILE A 393 8.51 10.37 -4.73
CA ILE A 393 7.46 10.85 -3.82
C ILE A 393 7.36 9.94 -2.59
N TRP A 394 7.45 8.63 -2.77
CA TRP A 394 7.44 7.68 -1.66
C TRP A 394 8.64 7.85 -0.72
N VAL A 395 9.82 8.29 -1.22
CA VAL A 395 11.01 8.56 -0.39
C VAL A 395 10.77 9.79 0.48
N ILE A 396 10.25 10.85 -0.12
CA ILE A 396 9.88 12.10 0.56
C ILE A 396 8.82 11.80 1.62
N PHE A 397 7.81 11.02 1.25
CA PHE A 397 6.73 10.57 2.13
C PHE A 397 7.27 9.74 3.31
N ALA A 398 8.19 8.81 3.09
CA ALA A 398 8.79 8.00 4.15
C ALA A 398 9.57 8.86 5.16
N MET A 399 10.37 9.80 4.68
CA MET A 399 11.07 10.76 5.55
C MET A 399 10.09 11.69 6.28
N GLN A 400 9.05 12.15 5.61
CA GLN A 400 8.01 12.98 6.21
C GLN A 400 7.27 12.22 7.33
N LEU A 401 6.90 10.96 7.10
CA LEU A 401 6.31 10.08 8.12
C LEU A 401 7.23 9.94 9.34
N HIS A 402 8.52 9.71 9.14
CA HIS A 402 9.48 9.62 10.24
C HIS A 402 9.46 10.87 11.14
N ILE A 403 9.40 12.06 10.52
CA ILE A 403 9.30 13.34 11.24
C ILE A 403 7.93 13.48 11.93
N ASP A 404 6.84 13.12 11.26
CA ASP A 404 5.49 13.18 11.83
C ASP A 404 5.32 12.23 13.02
N ILE A 405 5.89 11.03 12.96
CA ILE A 405 5.88 10.04 14.05
C ILE A 405 6.65 10.59 15.25
N SER A 406 7.85 11.14 15.01
CA SER A 406 8.61 11.82 16.05
C SER A 406 7.78 12.93 16.70
N THR A 407 7.07 13.72 15.90
CA THR A 407 6.18 14.79 16.38
C THR A 407 4.97 14.24 17.15
N ALA A 408 4.36 13.14 16.69
CA ALA A 408 3.23 12.48 17.35
C ALA A 408 3.62 11.97 18.74
N LEU A 409 4.81 11.38 18.84
CA LEU A 409 5.37 10.90 20.11
C LEU A 409 5.80 12.06 21.01
N GLY A 410 6.19 13.21 20.47
CA GLY A 410 6.56 14.42 21.23
C GLY A 410 8.07 14.63 21.25
N TYR A 411 8.59 15.24 22.32
CA TYR A 411 10.03 15.48 22.49
C TYR A 411 10.54 14.86 23.79
N GLY A 412 11.82 14.48 23.84
CA GLY A 412 12.45 13.96 25.05
C GLY A 412 12.09 12.50 25.35
N ARG A 413 11.63 12.22 26.58
CA ARG A 413 11.40 10.84 27.08
C ARG A 413 10.35 10.07 26.26
N ASP A 414 9.35 10.75 25.74
CA ASP A 414 8.25 10.12 24.99
C ASP A 414 8.71 9.56 23.62
N VAL A 415 9.70 10.17 22.97
CA VAL A 415 10.25 9.66 21.69
C VAL A 415 10.96 8.33 21.88
N SER A 416 11.53 8.10 23.07
CA SER A 416 12.21 6.86 23.42
C SER A 416 11.25 5.73 23.85
N MET A 417 9.95 6.00 23.99
CA MET A 417 8.95 5.01 24.40
C MET A 417 8.96 3.73 23.54
N PRO A 418 8.92 3.80 22.18
CA PRO A 418 9.08 2.63 21.32
C PRO A 418 10.34 1.80 21.59
N PHE A 419 11.46 2.48 21.83
CA PHE A 419 12.73 1.80 22.09
C PHE A 419 12.74 1.15 23.47
N ASN A 420 12.17 1.82 24.48
CA ASN A 420 12.05 1.25 25.83
C ASN A 420 11.16 0.01 25.83
N GLU A 421 10.05 0.02 25.10
CA GLU A 421 9.17 -1.16 24.94
C GLU A 421 9.91 -2.30 24.24
N TYR A 422 10.53 -2.03 23.09
CA TYR A 422 11.33 -3.04 22.39
C TYR A 422 12.46 -3.59 23.25
N LYS A 423 13.17 -2.71 23.98
CA LYS A 423 14.25 -3.10 24.88
C LYS A 423 13.75 -4.00 26.01
N ALA A 424 12.65 -3.62 26.67
CA ALA A 424 12.04 -4.42 27.73
C ALA A 424 11.62 -5.81 27.21
N PHE A 425 10.99 -5.86 26.03
CA PHE A 425 10.61 -7.11 25.38
C PHE A 425 11.82 -8.03 25.12
N VAL A 426 12.93 -7.47 24.62
CA VAL A 426 14.17 -8.24 24.43
C VAL A 426 14.76 -8.70 25.76
N GLU A 427 14.80 -7.86 26.79
CA GLU A 427 15.30 -8.23 28.12
C GLU A 427 14.48 -9.39 28.72
N ASP A 428 13.16 -9.33 28.60
CA ASP A 428 12.27 -10.36 29.14
C ASP A 428 12.36 -11.66 28.33
N THR A 429 12.49 -11.57 27.00
CA THR A 429 12.77 -12.73 26.14
C THR A 429 14.11 -13.40 26.51
N VAL A 430 15.17 -12.64 26.73
CA VAL A 430 16.48 -13.17 27.16
C VAL A 430 16.35 -13.87 28.51
N LYS A 431 15.71 -13.23 29.50
CA LYS A 431 15.49 -13.82 30.83
C LYS A 431 14.70 -15.12 30.74
N MET A 432 13.63 -15.15 29.93
CA MET A 432 12.81 -16.34 29.69
C MET A 432 13.67 -17.45 29.07
N TRP A 433 14.43 -17.15 28.02
CA TRP A 433 15.28 -18.11 27.32
C TRP A 433 16.41 -18.67 28.18
N ASP A 434 17.09 -17.82 28.95
CA ASP A 434 18.12 -18.23 29.92
C ASP A 434 17.52 -19.04 31.07
N GLY A 435 16.31 -18.70 31.49
CA GLY A 435 15.54 -19.43 32.49
C GLY A 435 15.25 -20.86 32.05
N LEU A 436 14.87 -21.04 30.77
CA LEU A 436 14.70 -22.37 30.17
C LEU A 436 15.99 -23.17 30.18
N ASP A 437 17.16 -22.56 29.98
CA ASP A 437 18.44 -23.30 30.05
C ASP A 437 18.73 -23.82 31.48
N LYS A 438 18.35 -23.05 32.51
CA LYS A 438 18.58 -23.36 33.94
C LYS A 438 17.59 -24.37 34.52
N SER A 439 16.32 -24.35 34.12
CA SER A 439 15.32 -25.34 34.53
C SER A 439 15.49 -26.69 33.81
N GLY A 440 16.53 -26.78 32.96
CA GLY A 440 16.58 -27.72 31.87
C GLY A 440 15.64 -27.22 30.79
N ARG A 441 16.15 -27.02 29.56
CA ARG A 441 15.27 -26.72 28.41
C ARG A 441 14.14 -27.73 28.45
N PRO A 442 12.93 -27.48 27.94
CA PRO A 442 11.84 -28.47 27.97
C PRO A 442 12.22 -29.86 27.40
N PHE A 443 13.42 -30.00 26.83
CA PHE A 443 14.10 -31.21 26.42
C PHE A 443 15.50 -31.36 27.07
N PRO A 444 15.66 -31.44 28.40
CA PRO A 444 16.95 -31.72 28.99
C PRO A 444 17.13 -33.22 28.85
N ASP A 445 17.85 -33.62 27.82
CA ASP A 445 18.07 -35.03 27.50
C ASP A 445 16.75 -35.73 27.12
N LEU A 446 16.23 -35.43 25.92
CA LEU A 446 15.50 -36.46 25.15
C LEU A 446 16.47 -37.62 25.01
N ASN A 447 16.45 -38.49 26.02
CA ASN A 447 17.32 -39.63 26.17
C ASN A 447 17.53 -40.20 24.77
N LYS A 448 18.76 -40.19 24.23
CA LYS A 448 19.06 -40.65 22.85
C LYS A 448 18.52 -42.07 22.57
N LYS A 449 18.10 -42.78 23.63
CA LYS A 449 17.42 -44.08 23.64
C LYS A 449 15.90 -44.05 23.35
N ARG A 450 15.18 -42.94 23.55
CA ARG A 450 13.71 -42.81 23.38
C ARG A 450 13.29 -41.88 22.24
N ALA A 451 14.02 -40.81 21.97
CA ALA A 451 13.79 -39.98 20.78
C ALA A 451 14.55 -40.56 19.59
N SER A 452 13.96 -40.54 18.38
CA SER A 452 14.74 -40.84 17.17
C SER A 452 15.85 -39.80 17.00
N SER A 453 17.04 -40.18 16.54
CA SER A 453 18.16 -39.25 16.27
C SER A 453 17.73 -38.01 15.48
N SER A 454 16.84 -38.17 14.50
CA SER A 454 16.29 -37.07 13.71
C SER A 454 15.50 -36.02 14.51
N VAL A 455 14.93 -36.36 15.67
CA VAL A 455 14.23 -35.39 16.54
C VAL A 455 15.25 -34.62 17.38
N ALA A 456 16.29 -35.30 17.87
CA ALA A 456 17.37 -34.66 18.62
C ALA A 456 18.14 -33.64 17.76
N ASP A 457 18.57 -34.04 16.56
CA ASP A 457 19.33 -33.17 15.63
C ASP A 457 18.50 -31.93 15.22
N LEU A 458 17.20 -32.11 14.96
CA LEU A 458 16.31 -31.00 14.58
C LEU A 458 15.96 -30.05 15.74
N THR A 459 15.92 -30.56 16.98
CA THR A 459 15.72 -29.72 18.16
C THR A 459 16.97 -28.89 18.45
N GLU A 460 18.15 -29.45 18.20
CA GLU A 460 19.42 -28.73 18.28
C GLU A 460 19.49 -27.58 17.25
N ASP A 461 19.16 -27.84 15.98
CA ASP A 461 19.13 -26.81 14.93
C ASP A 461 18.18 -25.65 15.27
N LEU A 462 16.96 -25.96 15.72
CA LEU A 462 15.96 -24.94 16.06
C LEU A 462 16.37 -24.14 17.31
N THR A 463 17.01 -24.80 18.28
CA THR A 463 17.55 -24.16 19.48
C THR A 463 18.67 -23.19 19.12
N GLN A 464 19.57 -23.60 18.22
CA GLN A 464 20.63 -22.73 17.70
C GLN A 464 20.05 -21.54 16.94
N TRP A 465 19.06 -21.76 16.07
CA TRP A 465 18.40 -20.69 15.32
C TRP A 465 17.73 -19.67 16.24
N THR A 466 16.98 -20.14 17.25
CA THR A 466 16.30 -19.26 18.23
C THR A 466 17.32 -18.47 19.06
N SER A 467 18.38 -19.14 19.52
CA SER A 467 19.45 -18.48 20.27
C SER A 467 20.12 -17.40 19.42
N LYS A 468 20.31 -17.65 18.12
CA LYS A 468 20.89 -16.66 17.21
C LYS A 468 19.99 -15.46 16.99
N ALA A 469 18.68 -15.67 16.87
CA ALA A 469 17.70 -14.60 16.78
C ALA A 469 17.75 -13.72 18.04
N ILE A 470 17.64 -14.31 19.22
CA ILE A 470 17.69 -13.60 20.50
C ILE A 470 19.01 -12.84 20.64
N GLU A 471 20.16 -13.49 20.42
CA GLU A 471 21.48 -12.85 20.47
C GLU A 471 21.54 -11.63 19.55
N THR A 472 21.05 -11.76 18.32
CA THR A 472 21.03 -10.66 17.35
C THR A 472 20.20 -9.48 17.89
N HIS A 473 19.01 -9.73 18.41
CA HIS A 473 18.16 -8.68 19.00
C HIS A 473 18.76 -8.07 20.27
N SER A 474 19.40 -8.88 21.13
CA SER A 474 20.12 -8.41 22.34
C SER A 474 21.25 -7.46 21.99
N LEU A 475 22.05 -7.78 20.97
CA LEU A 475 23.11 -6.90 20.47
C LEU A 475 22.55 -5.52 20.10
N PHE A 476 21.43 -5.47 19.38
CA PHE A 476 20.80 -4.20 18.99
C PHE A 476 20.18 -3.43 20.16
N ALA A 477 19.45 -4.11 21.03
CA ALA A 477 18.65 -3.46 22.07
C ALA A 477 19.47 -3.11 23.32
N LEU A 478 20.48 -3.92 23.65
CA LEU A 478 21.19 -3.88 24.94
C LEU A 478 22.64 -3.41 24.81
N GLU A 479 23.33 -3.81 23.74
CA GLU A 479 24.77 -3.54 23.57
C GLU A 479 25.07 -2.35 22.65
N ASP A 480 24.07 -1.81 21.96
CA ASP A 480 24.19 -0.64 21.08
C ASP A 480 25.36 -0.77 20.07
N VAL A 481 25.31 -1.86 19.29
CA VAL A 481 26.29 -2.16 18.23
C VAL A 481 26.54 -0.98 17.30
N TRP A 482 25.53 -0.13 17.07
CA TRP A 482 25.65 1.07 16.27
C TRP A 482 26.70 2.03 16.81
N ALA A 483 26.63 2.38 18.10
CA ALA A 483 27.60 3.29 18.69
C ALA A 483 29.02 2.72 18.68
N SER A 484 29.16 1.40 18.84
CA SER A 484 30.44 0.71 18.71
C SER A 484 31.05 0.89 17.32
N HIS A 485 30.26 0.68 16.24
CA HIS A 485 30.74 0.82 14.86
C HIS A 485 31.01 2.27 14.47
N MET A 486 30.21 3.21 14.98
CA MET A 486 30.26 4.62 14.61
C MET A 486 31.11 5.47 15.54
N GLY A 487 31.71 4.88 16.57
CA GLY A 487 32.47 5.60 17.59
C GLY A 487 33.61 6.45 17.02
N SER A 488 34.27 5.98 15.96
CA SER A 488 35.33 6.72 15.26
C SER A 488 34.86 8.01 14.58
N MET A 489 33.56 8.12 14.28
CA MET A 489 32.98 9.30 13.64
C MET A 489 32.50 10.36 14.64
N LYS A 490 32.44 10.02 15.93
CA LYS A 490 31.86 10.87 16.97
C LYS A 490 32.45 12.28 16.99
N ASP A 491 33.76 12.39 16.83
CA ASP A 491 34.48 13.65 17.02
C ASP A 491 34.52 14.52 15.76
N HIS A 492 34.33 13.93 14.58
CA HIS A 492 34.48 14.60 13.29
C HIS A 492 33.16 14.76 12.52
N HIS A 493 32.11 14.01 12.91
CA HIS A 493 30.79 14.09 12.33
C HIS A 493 29.76 14.51 13.37
N GLU A 494 29.56 15.83 13.53
CA GLU A 494 28.74 16.42 14.60
C GLU A 494 27.36 15.76 14.79
N ILE A 495 26.62 15.52 13.70
CA ILE A 495 25.28 14.92 13.76
C ILE A 495 25.31 13.47 14.28
N ILE A 496 26.24 12.64 13.76
CA ILE A 496 26.41 11.27 14.23
C ILE A 496 26.90 11.26 15.67
N GLY A 497 27.84 12.15 16.03
CA GLY A 497 28.32 12.30 17.40
C GLY A 497 27.22 12.63 18.40
N LYS A 498 26.27 13.51 18.04
CA LYS A 498 25.10 13.87 18.87
C LYS A 498 24.08 12.73 19.03
N THR A 499 23.99 11.83 18.05
CA THR A 499 22.98 10.77 17.98
C THR A 499 23.54 9.37 18.32
N LEU A 500 24.85 9.28 18.55
CA LEU A 500 25.52 8.12 19.11
C LEU A 500 24.84 7.74 20.43
N HIS A 501 24.42 6.48 20.57
CA HIS A 501 23.62 5.96 21.70
C HIS A 501 22.14 6.30 21.76
N LYS A 502 21.59 7.01 20.77
CA LYS A 502 20.16 7.33 20.72
C LYS A 502 19.48 6.91 19.43
N ARG A 503 20.22 6.40 18.44
CA ARG A 503 19.71 6.14 17.09
C ARG A 503 18.44 5.27 17.07
N LEU A 504 18.43 4.11 17.72
CA LEU A 504 17.22 3.27 17.81
C LEU A 504 16.14 3.95 18.65
N GLY A 505 16.53 4.57 19.77
CA GLY A 505 15.67 5.48 20.56
C GLY A 505 15.04 6.64 19.80
N MET A 506 15.56 6.95 18.60
CA MET A 506 15.12 8.01 17.71
C MET A 506 14.48 7.48 16.43
N SER A 507 14.38 6.15 16.24
CA SER A 507 13.70 5.50 15.11
C SER A 507 12.51 4.65 15.57
N PRO A 508 11.41 5.31 16.02
CA PRO A 508 10.22 4.66 16.60
C PRO A 508 9.70 3.45 15.83
N TRP A 509 9.53 3.63 14.54
CA TRP A 509 8.92 2.64 13.67
C TRP A 509 9.82 1.41 13.45
N ARG A 510 11.14 1.56 13.61
CA ARG A 510 12.11 0.48 13.44
C ARG A 510 12.13 -0.39 14.68
N CYS A 511 11.96 0.21 15.86
CA CYS A 511 11.75 -0.54 17.10
C CYS A 511 10.56 -1.48 17.00
N GLY A 512 9.42 -1.02 16.44
CA GLY A 512 8.26 -1.88 16.25
C GLY A 512 8.45 -2.98 15.20
N LEU A 513 9.17 -2.72 14.11
CA LEU A 513 9.50 -3.76 13.12
C LEU A 513 10.45 -4.82 13.71
N LEU A 514 11.44 -4.40 14.50
CA LEU A 514 12.35 -5.32 15.19
C LEU A 514 11.62 -6.14 16.24
N LYS A 515 10.73 -5.52 17.02
CA LYS A 515 9.89 -6.23 18.00
C LYS A 515 9.08 -7.34 17.30
N TYR A 516 8.37 -6.99 16.23
CA TYR A 516 7.57 -7.93 15.46
C TYR A 516 8.39 -9.08 14.84
N GLN A 517 9.56 -8.76 14.32
CA GLN A 517 10.45 -9.77 13.76
C GLN A 517 10.84 -10.81 14.80
N LEU A 518 11.15 -10.39 16.03
CA LEU A 518 11.46 -11.31 17.12
C LEU A 518 10.22 -12.11 17.55
N GLU A 519 9.06 -11.47 17.70
CA GLU A 519 7.78 -12.15 18.00
C GLU A 519 7.52 -13.31 17.01
N LEU A 520 7.64 -13.02 15.71
CA LEU A 520 7.48 -14.01 14.64
C LEU A 520 8.52 -15.13 14.69
N GLN A 521 9.78 -14.80 14.98
CA GLN A 521 10.83 -15.81 15.09
C GLN A 521 10.56 -16.74 16.28
N LEU A 522 10.18 -16.19 17.43
CA LEU A 522 9.81 -16.97 18.61
C LEU A 522 8.60 -17.84 18.34
N GLN A 523 7.56 -17.30 17.70
CA GLN A 523 6.35 -18.06 17.34
C GLN A 523 6.66 -19.20 16.36
N HIS A 524 7.49 -18.96 15.35
CA HIS A 524 7.92 -20.00 14.41
C HIS A 524 8.64 -21.14 15.13
N SER A 525 9.53 -20.80 16.06
CA SER A 525 10.20 -21.78 16.92
C SER A 525 9.23 -22.53 17.82
N ALA A 526 8.33 -21.83 18.51
CA ALA A 526 7.33 -22.43 19.39
C ALA A 526 6.43 -23.42 18.62
N THR A 527 5.85 -22.99 17.50
CA THR A 527 5.03 -23.81 16.59
C THR A 527 5.79 -25.05 16.10
N SER A 528 7.07 -24.88 15.75
CA SER A 528 7.94 -25.97 15.31
C SER A 528 8.26 -26.97 16.41
N ILE A 529 8.37 -26.51 17.66
CA ILE A 529 8.54 -27.35 18.85
C ILE A 529 7.26 -28.11 19.15
N GLU A 530 6.12 -27.42 19.29
CA GLU A 530 4.80 -28.01 19.58
C GLU A 530 4.45 -29.13 18.59
N TYR A 531 4.74 -28.91 17.31
CA TYR A 531 4.55 -29.92 16.27
C TYR A 531 5.31 -31.22 16.56
N LYS A 532 6.53 -31.13 17.07
CA LYS A 532 7.46 -32.26 17.23
C LYS A 532 7.37 -32.92 18.61
N THR A 533 6.71 -32.28 19.58
CA THR A 533 6.53 -32.76 20.96
C THR A 533 5.15 -33.35 21.23
N LYS A 534 4.39 -33.68 20.17
CA LYS A 534 3.04 -34.28 20.19
C LYS A 534 2.80 -35.44 21.18
N ASP A 535 3.85 -36.06 21.71
CA ASP A 535 3.79 -37.16 22.68
C ASP A 535 3.93 -36.73 24.16
N LEU A 536 4.20 -35.45 24.48
CA LEU A 536 4.70 -35.05 25.81
C LEU A 536 3.87 -34.02 26.58
N ILE A 537 3.05 -33.18 25.94
CA ILE A 537 2.34 -32.10 26.64
C ILE A 537 0.90 -31.97 26.12
N MET A 538 -0.08 -32.04 27.02
CA MET A 538 -1.45 -31.61 26.72
C MET A 538 -1.43 -30.07 26.62
N LEU A 539 -1.29 -29.57 25.39
CA LEU A 539 -1.63 -28.19 25.07
C LEU A 539 -3.11 -27.95 25.38
N ASP A 540 -3.47 -26.69 25.61
CA ASP A 540 -4.86 -26.27 25.65
C ASP A 540 -5.53 -26.67 24.32
N MET A 541 -6.43 -27.65 24.40
CA MET A 541 -7.12 -28.20 23.24
C MET A 541 -8.08 -27.16 22.64
N GLU A 542 -8.58 -26.21 23.43
CA GLU A 542 -9.45 -25.14 22.95
C GLU A 542 -8.65 -24.18 22.07
N PHE A 543 -7.45 -23.78 22.50
CA PHE A 543 -6.51 -22.99 21.70
C PHE A 543 -6.15 -23.70 20.38
N MET A 544 -5.81 -24.99 20.42
CA MET A 544 -5.49 -25.74 19.20
C MET A 544 -6.68 -25.81 18.25
N LEU A 545 -7.89 -26.06 18.77
CA LEU A 545 -9.12 -26.11 17.96
C LEU A 545 -9.42 -24.76 17.29
N GLN A 546 -9.20 -23.67 18.03
CA GLN A 546 -9.38 -22.32 17.53
C GLN A 546 -8.38 -21.97 16.43
N ARG A 547 -7.10 -22.31 16.59
CA ARG A 547 -6.03 -21.93 15.65
C ARG A 547 -5.89 -22.87 14.44
N GLN A 548 -6.07 -24.18 14.62
CA GLN A 548 -5.88 -25.16 13.54
C GLN A 548 -7.18 -25.49 12.81
N GLY A 549 -8.31 -25.39 13.50
CA GLY A 549 -9.62 -25.78 12.99
C GLY A 549 -9.89 -27.29 13.11
N PRO A 550 -11.15 -27.69 13.34
CA PRO A 550 -11.51 -29.09 13.55
C PRO A 550 -11.28 -29.95 12.29
N ASP A 551 -11.46 -29.39 11.10
CA ASP A 551 -11.24 -30.10 9.84
C ASP A 551 -9.76 -30.37 9.57
N HIS A 552 -8.86 -29.52 10.09
CA HIS A 552 -7.42 -29.74 10.01
C HIS A 552 -6.97 -30.72 11.09
N LEU A 553 -7.43 -30.57 12.34
CA LEU A 553 -7.01 -31.45 13.44
C LEU A 553 -7.54 -32.88 13.31
N PHE A 554 -8.81 -33.03 12.90
CA PHE A 554 -9.47 -34.32 12.82
C PHE A 554 -9.77 -34.69 11.38
N HIS A 555 -9.25 -35.86 10.95
CA HIS A 555 -9.59 -36.42 9.64
C HIS A 555 -11.10 -36.68 9.55
N GLY A 556 -11.82 -35.87 8.76
CA GLY A 556 -13.27 -36.00 8.57
C GLY A 556 -14.09 -35.52 9.78
N GLY A 557 -13.67 -34.42 10.43
CA GLY A 557 -14.41 -33.74 11.49
C GLY A 557 -14.28 -34.38 12.87
N PHE A 558 -15.04 -33.87 13.86
CA PHE A 558 -14.95 -34.33 15.25
C PHE A 558 -15.18 -35.84 15.42
N PRO A 559 -14.44 -36.51 16.32
CA PRO A 559 -14.71 -37.91 16.68
C PRO A 559 -16.02 -38.00 17.49
N LYS A 560 -16.84 -39.01 17.22
CA LYS A 560 -18.10 -39.24 17.95
C LYS A 560 -17.91 -40.12 19.18
N ASN A 561 -16.82 -40.88 19.24
CA ASN A 561 -16.47 -41.78 20.33
C ASN A 561 -14.95 -41.96 20.43
N LEU A 562 -14.50 -42.59 21.53
CA LEU A 562 -13.07 -42.78 21.82
C LEU A 562 -12.35 -43.61 20.74
N ALA A 563 -13.00 -44.62 20.18
CA ALA A 563 -12.41 -45.46 19.15
C ALA A 563 -12.17 -44.69 17.84
N GLU A 564 -13.12 -43.82 17.47
CA GLU A 564 -12.98 -42.90 16.35
C GLU A 564 -11.89 -41.86 16.62
N ALA A 565 -11.78 -41.36 17.86
CA ALA A 565 -10.69 -40.46 18.27
C ALA A 565 -9.31 -41.11 18.08
N CYS A 566 -9.14 -42.35 18.53
CA CYS A 566 -7.89 -43.11 18.32
C CYS A 566 -7.57 -43.31 16.83
N ASN A 567 -8.55 -43.69 16.02
CA ASN A 567 -8.34 -43.87 14.58
C ASN A 567 -7.99 -42.55 13.87
N LYS A 568 -8.66 -41.45 14.23
CA LYS A 568 -8.38 -40.12 13.66
C LYS A 568 -7.02 -39.58 14.09
N LEU A 569 -6.61 -39.83 15.34
CA LEU A 569 -5.26 -39.52 15.82
C LEU A 569 -4.20 -40.31 15.04
N ASP A 570 -4.41 -41.61 14.85
CA ASP A 570 -3.52 -42.46 14.06
C ASP A 570 -3.35 -41.92 12.62
N LEU A 571 -4.46 -41.55 11.97
CA LEU A 571 -4.44 -40.91 10.66
C LEU A 571 -3.70 -39.57 10.68
N ALA A 572 -3.94 -38.73 11.70
CA ALA A 572 -3.27 -37.43 11.85
C ALA A 572 -1.75 -37.58 12.08
N CYS A 573 -1.31 -38.67 12.71
CA CYS A 573 0.09 -39.06 12.86
C CYS A 573 0.68 -39.71 11.59
N GLY A 574 -0.06 -39.73 10.47
CA GLY A 574 0.39 -40.25 9.19
C GLY A 574 0.30 -41.78 9.07
N LYS A 575 -0.37 -42.49 9.99
CA LYS A 575 -0.68 -43.91 9.78
C LYS A 575 -1.73 -44.04 8.68
N SER A 576 -1.60 -45.04 7.82
CA SER A 576 -2.58 -45.29 6.76
C SER A 576 -3.89 -45.85 7.31
N ALA A 577 -5.03 -45.46 6.73
CA ALA A 577 -6.34 -46.08 6.99
C ALA A 577 -6.33 -47.62 6.81
N LEU A 578 -5.45 -48.12 5.92
CA LEU A 578 -5.24 -49.56 5.70
C LEU A 578 -4.78 -50.30 6.97
N ASN A 579 -4.21 -49.60 7.95
CA ASN A 579 -3.77 -50.20 9.21
C ASN A 579 -4.93 -50.65 10.11
N HIS A 580 -6.14 -50.10 9.88
CA HIS A 580 -7.36 -50.36 10.66
C HIS A 580 -8.32 -51.34 9.95
N ALA A 581 -7.93 -51.92 8.81
CA ALA A 581 -8.78 -52.85 8.06
C ALA A 581 -8.88 -54.23 8.73
N ASN A 582 -10.08 -54.80 8.78
CA ASN A 582 -10.40 -56.07 9.47
C ASN A 582 -9.55 -57.28 9.04
N ASN A 583 -9.03 -57.30 7.80
CA ASN A 583 -8.25 -58.41 7.24
C ASN A 583 -6.74 -58.15 7.15
N ARG A 584 -6.20 -57.29 8.02
CA ARG A 584 -4.77 -56.97 8.01
C ARG A 584 -3.91 -58.16 8.45
N ARG A 585 -2.95 -58.56 7.61
CA ARG A 585 -1.86 -59.48 8.02
C ARG A 585 -0.97 -58.79 9.06
N ARG A 586 -0.65 -59.46 10.18
CA ARG A 586 0.26 -58.95 11.23
C ARG A 586 1.62 -58.61 10.60
N GLY A 587 1.84 -57.33 10.33
CA GLY A 587 3.03 -56.80 9.65
C GLY A 587 3.26 -55.33 10.00
N LYS A 588 4.39 -54.77 9.51
CA LYS A 588 4.86 -53.41 9.81
C LYS A 588 3.78 -52.36 9.52
N ILE A 589 3.63 -51.38 10.42
CA ILE A 589 2.65 -50.28 10.28
C ILE A 589 2.96 -49.49 9.01
N VAL A 590 1.97 -49.29 8.14
CA VAL A 590 2.11 -48.50 6.91
C VAL A 590 1.97 -47.02 7.25
N MET A 591 3.02 -46.26 6.99
CA MET A 591 3.06 -44.80 7.18
C MET A 591 2.92 -44.08 5.84
N LYS A 592 2.05 -43.08 5.77
CA LYS A 592 1.95 -42.11 4.68
C LYS A 592 2.36 -40.74 5.20
N LYS A 593 3.61 -40.35 4.95
CA LYS A 593 4.15 -39.03 5.35
C LYS A 593 3.31 -37.87 4.82
N SER A 594 2.67 -38.02 3.65
CA SER A 594 1.77 -37.03 3.06
C SER A 594 0.48 -36.78 3.86
N ASN A 595 0.07 -37.74 4.69
CA ASN A 595 -1.16 -37.63 5.48
C ASN A 595 -0.90 -37.06 6.89
N LEU A 596 0.37 -36.79 7.20
CA LEU A 596 0.79 -36.24 8.48
C LEU A 596 0.25 -34.82 8.61
N ARG A 597 -0.57 -34.59 9.64
CA ARG A 597 -1.13 -33.26 9.92
C ARG A 597 -0.24 -32.54 10.91
N ARG A 598 0.53 -31.58 10.40
CA ARG A 598 1.42 -30.72 11.16
C ARG A 598 0.63 -29.56 11.79
N PHE A 599 1.07 -29.09 12.96
CA PHE A 599 0.60 -27.81 13.46
C PHE A 599 1.08 -26.76 12.47
N LYS A 600 0.14 -26.03 11.88
CA LYS A 600 0.43 -24.95 10.93
C LYS A 600 0.72 -23.69 11.73
N ASP A 601 1.55 -22.82 11.19
CA ASP A 601 1.57 -21.43 11.65
C ASP A 601 0.14 -20.89 11.53
N PRO A 602 -0.48 -20.44 12.64
CA PRO A 602 -1.82 -19.88 12.56
C PRO A 602 -1.82 -18.52 11.87
N SER A 603 -0.70 -17.80 11.81
CA SER A 603 -0.69 -16.47 11.21
C SER A 603 -0.93 -16.52 9.71
N VAL A 604 -1.87 -15.70 9.23
CA VAL A 604 -2.10 -15.52 7.79
C VAL A 604 -1.25 -14.41 7.19
N LEU A 605 -0.66 -13.53 8.02
CA LEU A 605 0.19 -12.40 7.60
C LEU A 605 1.68 -12.64 7.77
N ALA A 606 2.11 -13.59 8.62
CA ALA A 606 3.52 -13.83 8.96
C ALA A 606 4.40 -13.97 7.72
N ASP A 607 4.08 -14.93 6.85
CA ASP A 607 4.86 -15.21 5.64
C ASP A 607 4.95 -14.00 4.69
N PRO A 608 3.83 -13.38 4.24
CA PRO A 608 3.87 -12.20 3.39
C PRO A 608 4.62 -11.00 3.99
N VAL A 609 4.48 -10.76 5.30
CA VAL A 609 5.13 -9.63 5.97
C VAL A 609 6.61 -9.90 6.16
N LEU A 610 7.01 -11.10 6.57
CA LEU A 610 8.43 -11.49 6.70
C LEU A 610 9.15 -11.44 5.36
N GLN A 611 8.52 -11.98 4.30
CA GLN A 611 9.08 -11.92 2.96
C GLN A 611 9.33 -10.46 2.57
N ARG A 612 8.39 -9.57 2.85
CA ARG A 612 8.53 -8.14 2.52
C ARG A 612 9.55 -7.41 3.38
N VAL A 613 9.58 -7.64 4.69
CA VAL A 613 10.53 -6.99 5.60
C VAL A 613 11.96 -7.39 5.29
N ASN A 614 12.19 -8.61 4.81
CA ASN A 614 13.54 -9.11 4.49
C ASN A 614 13.94 -8.92 3.02
N THR A 615 13.03 -8.47 2.15
CA THR A 615 13.31 -8.28 0.72
C THR A 615 13.14 -6.82 0.34
N ASP A 616 14.20 -6.22 -0.20
CA ASP A 616 14.13 -4.87 -0.76
C ASP A 616 13.54 -4.94 -2.18
N PRO A 617 12.48 -4.18 -2.50
CA PRO A 617 11.99 -4.12 -3.86
C PRO A 617 13.02 -3.44 -4.77
N GLU A 618 13.37 -4.10 -5.88
CA GLU A 618 14.36 -3.58 -6.84
C GLU A 618 13.81 -2.39 -7.65
N SER A 619 12.48 -2.28 -7.74
CA SER A 619 11.77 -1.25 -8.50
C SER A 619 10.42 -0.90 -7.88
N ASN A 620 9.86 0.25 -8.27
CA ASN A 620 8.49 0.64 -7.91
C ASN A 620 7.44 -0.40 -8.40
N ALA A 621 7.73 -1.10 -9.50
CA ALA A 621 6.85 -2.15 -10.02
C ALA A 621 6.82 -3.39 -9.10
N ASP A 622 7.93 -3.72 -8.43
CA ASP A 622 7.98 -4.85 -7.50
C ASP A 622 7.19 -4.57 -6.23
N ALA A 623 7.22 -3.33 -5.75
CA ALA A 623 6.33 -2.89 -4.66
C ALA A 623 4.85 -3.00 -5.06
N HIS A 624 4.50 -2.66 -6.30
CA HIS A 624 3.13 -2.85 -6.80
C HIS A 624 2.69 -4.33 -6.80
N LYS A 625 3.59 -5.25 -7.15
CA LYS A 625 3.32 -6.71 -7.07
C LYS A 625 3.03 -7.12 -5.63
N TRP A 626 3.83 -6.66 -4.67
CA TRP A 626 3.60 -6.97 -3.25
C TRP A 626 2.24 -6.46 -2.77
N VAL A 627 1.88 -5.22 -3.10
CA VAL A 627 0.55 -4.69 -2.74
C VAL A 627 -0.57 -5.53 -3.36
N SER A 628 -0.38 -5.99 -4.59
CA SER A 628 -1.36 -6.85 -5.26
C SER A 628 -1.51 -8.21 -4.56
N VAL A 629 -0.43 -8.77 -4.01
CA VAL A 629 -0.46 -9.98 -3.17
C VAL A 629 -1.23 -9.71 -1.88
N LEU A 630 -0.95 -8.59 -1.18
CA LEU A 630 -1.64 -8.22 0.04
C LEU A 630 -3.16 -8.04 -0.19
N VAL A 631 -3.55 -7.33 -1.25
CA VAL A 631 -4.97 -7.16 -1.63
C VAL A 631 -5.61 -8.52 -1.93
N SER A 632 -4.92 -9.39 -2.68
CA SER A 632 -5.43 -10.73 -3.02
C SER A 632 -5.62 -11.61 -1.79
N LEU A 633 -4.69 -11.52 -0.83
CA LEU A 633 -4.79 -12.21 0.47
C LEU A 633 -6.00 -11.72 1.25
N MET A 634 -6.16 -10.39 1.36
CA MET A 634 -7.25 -9.76 2.11
C MET A 634 -8.63 -9.99 1.49
N CYS A 635 -8.70 -10.14 0.17
CA CYS A 635 -9.94 -10.49 -0.53
C CYS A 635 -10.23 -12.01 -0.53
N ASN A 636 -9.36 -12.86 0.02
CA ASN A 636 -9.56 -14.32 0.03
C ASN A 636 -10.54 -14.75 1.14
N PRO A 637 -11.72 -15.32 0.79
CA PRO A 637 -12.71 -15.74 1.78
C PRO A 637 -12.23 -16.83 2.74
N GLU A 638 -11.25 -17.66 2.35
CA GLU A 638 -10.69 -18.69 3.22
C GLU A 638 -9.83 -18.09 4.32
N MET A 639 -8.97 -17.11 3.98
CA MET A 639 -8.12 -16.41 4.94
C MET A 639 -8.96 -15.62 5.95
N GLN A 640 -10.05 -14.98 5.48
CA GLN A 640 -10.98 -14.29 6.37
C GLN A 640 -11.62 -15.24 7.39
N ARG A 641 -12.06 -16.43 6.97
CA ARG A 641 -12.65 -17.42 7.89
C ARG A 641 -11.65 -17.91 8.94
N ILE A 642 -10.37 -17.94 8.61
CA ILE A 642 -9.30 -18.28 9.56
C ILE A 642 -9.21 -17.17 10.61
N LEU A 643 -9.18 -15.90 10.19
CA LEU A 643 -9.13 -14.75 11.10
C LEU A 643 -10.38 -14.60 11.98
N ASP A 644 -11.58 -14.73 11.42
CA ASP A 644 -12.83 -14.65 12.19
C ASP A 644 -12.84 -15.68 13.34
N ARG A 645 -12.25 -16.86 13.10
CA ARG A 645 -12.11 -17.92 14.11
C ARG A 645 -11.10 -17.53 15.21
N HIS A 646 -9.99 -16.87 14.85
CA HIS A 646 -9.01 -16.43 15.83
C HIS A 646 -9.57 -15.38 16.80
N GLU A 647 -10.49 -14.54 16.35
CA GLU A 647 -11.12 -13.49 17.17
C GLU A 647 -12.33 -13.98 18.00
N ASN A 648 -12.67 -15.29 17.98
CA ASN A 648 -13.92 -15.81 18.54
C ASN A 648 -15.18 -15.08 18.02
N LEU A 649 -15.10 -14.49 16.83
CA LEU A 649 -16.23 -13.85 16.19
C LEU A 649 -17.13 -14.92 15.56
N PRO A 650 -18.47 -14.84 15.69
CA PRO A 650 -19.33 -15.76 14.98
C PRO A 650 -19.09 -15.65 13.48
N ILE A 651 -18.93 -16.78 12.79
CA ILE A 651 -18.67 -16.84 11.35
C ILE A 651 -19.72 -15.98 10.61
N GLY A 652 -19.27 -14.89 9.99
CA GLY A 652 -20.15 -13.96 9.25
C GLY A 652 -20.74 -12.78 10.04
N THR A 653 -20.22 -12.41 11.22
CA THR A 653 -20.67 -11.21 11.95
C THR A 653 -20.28 -9.88 11.31
N TYR A 654 -19.19 -9.86 10.56
CA TYR A 654 -18.86 -8.69 9.74
C TYR A 654 -19.39 -8.90 8.33
N GLU A 655 -20.18 -7.93 7.83
CA GLU A 655 -20.40 -7.76 6.38
C GLU A 655 -19.10 -7.31 5.65
N THR A 656 -17.91 -7.68 6.15
CA THR A 656 -16.62 -7.44 5.50
C THR A 656 -16.60 -8.04 4.10
N SER A 657 -17.33 -9.12 3.80
CA SER A 657 -17.42 -9.65 2.42
C SER A 657 -17.81 -8.58 1.39
N ALA A 658 -18.73 -7.66 1.72
CA ALA A 658 -19.14 -6.61 0.79
C ALA A 658 -18.08 -5.49 0.70
N PHE A 659 -17.48 -5.11 1.83
CA PHE A 659 -16.42 -4.11 1.91
C PHE A 659 -15.09 -4.59 1.28
N LEU A 660 -14.71 -5.85 1.51
CA LEU A 660 -13.54 -6.54 0.94
C LEU A 660 -13.64 -6.74 -0.56
N LYS A 661 -14.87 -6.93 -1.06
CA LYS A 661 -15.17 -6.94 -2.50
C LYS A 661 -15.38 -5.54 -3.07
N SER A 662 -15.37 -4.51 -2.23
CA SER A 662 -15.52 -3.14 -2.70
C SER A 662 -14.30 -2.73 -3.50
N LEU A 663 -14.56 -2.00 -4.57
CA LEU A 663 -13.52 -1.40 -5.40
C LEU A 663 -12.67 -0.40 -4.61
N GLU A 664 -13.22 0.19 -3.55
CA GLU A 664 -12.52 1.14 -2.69
C GLU A 664 -11.35 0.47 -1.97
N LEU A 665 -11.54 -0.75 -1.43
CA LEU A 665 -10.45 -1.49 -0.79
C LEU A 665 -9.34 -1.84 -1.77
N GLN A 666 -9.70 -2.26 -2.98
CA GLN A 666 -8.75 -2.65 -4.02
C GLN A 666 -7.99 -1.46 -4.63
N ARG A 667 -8.49 -0.23 -4.42
CA ARG A 667 -8.00 0.95 -5.14
C ARG A 667 -7.65 2.16 -4.30
N LYS A 668 -7.91 2.19 -3.00
CA LYS A 668 -7.58 3.35 -2.17
C LYS A 668 -6.66 2.91 -1.03
N PRO A 669 -5.48 3.53 -0.89
CA PRO A 669 -4.53 3.18 0.17
C PRO A 669 -5.11 3.23 1.58
N LYS A 670 -5.87 4.28 1.93
CA LYS A 670 -6.41 4.44 3.29
C LYS A 670 -7.45 3.37 3.68
N PRO A 671 -8.49 3.07 2.87
CA PRO A 671 -9.37 1.92 3.13
C PRO A 671 -8.62 0.60 3.28
N LEU A 672 -7.62 0.35 2.42
CA LEU A 672 -6.78 -0.84 2.54
C LEU A 672 -6.00 -0.89 3.85
N LEU A 673 -5.40 0.22 4.29
CA LEU A 673 -4.73 0.30 5.60
C LEU A 673 -5.69 0.14 6.77
N THR A 674 -6.92 0.63 6.63
CA THR A 674 -7.96 0.52 7.66
C THR A 674 -8.34 -0.94 7.84
N GLU A 675 -8.55 -1.66 6.75
CA GLU A 675 -8.79 -3.11 6.79
C GLU A 675 -7.57 -3.86 7.30
N PHE A 676 -6.37 -3.51 6.83
CA PHE A 676 -5.15 -4.18 7.24
C PHE A 676 -4.87 -3.99 8.72
N ARG A 677 -5.27 -2.85 9.32
CA ARG A 677 -5.24 -2.64 10.77
C ARG A 677 -6.09 -3.66 11.51
N TYR A 678 -7.30 -3.98 11.01
CA TYR A 678 -8.14 -5.03 11.59
C TYR A 678 -7.51 -6.40 11.44
N TRP A 679 -6.93 -6.70 10.28
CA TRP A 679 -6.22 -7.95 10.06
C TRP A 679 -5.04 -8.11 11.02
N LEU A 680 -4.25 -7.06 11.27
CA LEU A 680 -3.16 -7.10 12.24
C LEU A 680 -3.63 -7.27 13.70
N LEU A 681 -4.85 -6.85 14.03
CA LEU A 681 -5.45 -7.12 15.34
C LEU A 681 -5.89 -8.59 15.44
N ALA A 682 -6.57 -9.10 14.41
CA ALA A 682 -7.10 -10.45 14.36
C ALA A 682 -6.02 -11.53 14.19
N ASP A 683 -4.95 -11.20 13.47
CA ASP A 683 -3.81 -12.08 13.23
C ASP A 683 -2.79 -12.01 14.36
N ALA A 684 -3.24 -11.72 15.59
CA ALA A 684 -2.36 -11.52 16.73
C ALA A 684 -1.52 -12.78 16.99
N ILE A 685 -0.26 -12.64 16.59
CA ILE A 685 0.90 -13.48 16.88
C ILE A 685 1.30 -13.36 18.36
N ASP A 686 0.86 -12.29 19.03
CA ASP A 686 1.45 -11.81 20.30
C ASP A 686 0.55 -11.97 21.54
N GLN A 687 -0.77 -12.19 21.43
CA GLN A 687 -1.64 -12.08 22.62
C GLN A 687 -1.69 -13.30 23.56
N GLN A 688 -1.02 -14.42 23.25
CA GLN A 688 -1.26 -15.68 23.98
C GLN A 688 -0.02 -16.56 24.23
N PHE A 689 1.20 -16.07 23.95
CA PHE A 689 2.44 -16.83 24.15
C PHE A 689 3.27 -16.41 25.38
N ASP A 690 2.70 -15.56 26.25
CA ASP A 690 3.26 -15.23 27.57
C ASP A 690 3.10 -16.38 28.58
#